data_AF-A0A1H9HWC0-F1
#
_entry.id   AF-A0A1H9HWC0-F1
#
_cell.length_a   1.000
_cell.length_b   1.000
_cell.length_c   1.000
_cell.angle_alpha   90.00
_cell.angle_beta   90.00
_cell.angle_gamma   90.00
#
_symmetry.space_group_name_H-M   'P 1'
#
loop_
_entity.id
_entity.type
_entity.pdbx_description
1 polymer ?
#
loop_
_entity_poly.entity_id
_entity_poly.type
_entity_poly.pdbx_seq_one_letter_code
_entity_poly.pdbx_strand_id
1 'polypeptide(L)'
;MASCVILLPLQAGCQHIRVVPPSVGSAKGHNNRVMRLTQRLRFISLKVILLQHFSVMLLRLQRWCDSRPAGSVNKMTMNTDCINKPSGAGQSPEINLLMSQMFHLTRSLITGLIILASSPVWAQLNVFPDRFSITEGETIQLTVEIDQRTSSRPDFSPLTKDFHFLGSKQMTVSSYANGANQNITRWKILLRPRRAGDLQIPALQLNNEYSQPQLITVEGVAGAAALISSDSFLESSVDSYEVYQGSQLLYSVRLFHLEELPPMSTLSELTIPGTKTVPLGDKQQYSRQMKGQTYQVTEQSYAIFPDQTGPLTIPAAHFSAGPGTPELTTDPISIDVLPRVSQTIRGYWLPASKITLEDLTEADNNLVLGESQLRTLRISAEGLMAEQLPALMPLRNELARINVEDVSLEQKLTAKGVVSSRTETLRITPAERGEVTLPEIIIPWWNINQDQSEKVRLAQVILRVAPPSPAPATPPAVEAVAEKSAMVAPNIPSEDKPDYSSIRILVWLLTAITIISSLGWLYSYSAQRRKKFDIGDFDISSADKNPLPNSLSQQPMAEAGASQAKPQDDEQNAFDKAIQACDRDIPLEARLLILDWARLFWPNSQFTDSLHLSEINNSKTLELLLIDMESYISGAETGQWSGDLLAQALRHIRESQLRKRQR
;
A
#
# COMPACT_ATOMS: atom_id res chain seq x y z
N MET A 1 11.91 39.47 25.47
CA MET A 1 12.75 39.49 26.68
C MET A 1 11.95 38.96 27.85
N ALA A 2 12.62 38.51 28.92
CA ALA A 2 12.11 38.30 30.29
C ALA A 2 10.80 37.48 30.51
N SER A 3 10.96 36.35 31.19
CA SER A 3 9.90 35.52 31.77
C SER A 3 9.17 36.19 32.95
N CYS A 4 8.03 35.64 33.36
CA CYS A 4 7.56 35.72 34.76
C CYS A 4 6.85 34.41 35.17
N VAL A 5 6.80 34.10 36.47
CA VAL A 5 6.41 32.79 37.03
C VAL A 5 5.57 32.95 38.32
N ILE A 6 4.52 32.13 38.48
CA ILE A 6 3.85 31.66 39.73
C ILE A 6 2.74 30.63 39.31
N LEU A 7 2.13 29.77 40.13
CA LEU A 7 2.58 28.74 41.10
C LEU A 7 1.51 28.47 42.19
N LEU A 8 1.07 27.19 42.31
CA LEU A 8 0.43 26.56 43.49
C LEU A 8 -1.02 27.01 43.86
N PRO A 9 -1.79 26.24 44.69
CA PRO A 9 -1.41 25.11 45.57
C PRO A 9 -2.19 23.78 45.41
N LEU A 10 -2.01 22.83 46.36
CA LEU A 10 -2.50 21.44 46.39
C LEU A 10 -3.75 21.22 47.27
N GLN A 11 -4.49 20.11 47.04
CA GLN A 11 -4.90 19.04 48.00
C GLN A 11 -6.14 18.25 47.45
N ALA A 12 -6.61 17.12 48.00
CA ALA A 12 -6.04 15.82 48.43
C ALA A 12 -7.13 15.01 49.19
N GLY A 13 -7.31 13.69 48.96
CA GLY A 13 -8.26 12.88 49.74
C GLY A 13 -8.37 11.39 49.33
N CYS A 14 -8.57 10.48 50.31
CA CYS A 14 -8.53 9.00 50.13
C CYS A 14 -9.57 8.25 51.00
N GLN A 15 -10.16 7.16 50.46
CA GLN A 15 -10.87 6.06 51.17
C GLN A 15 -10.98 4.83 50.21
N HIS A 16 -11.12 3.55 50.60
CA HIS A 16 -10.65 2.76 51.76
C HIS A 16 -10.64 1.23 51.36
N ILE A 17 -10.13 0.30 52.20
CA ILE A 17 -9.73 -1.08 51.79
C ILE A 17 -10.39 -2.25 52.59
N ARG A 18 -10.80 -3.35 51.90
CA ARG A 18 -10.85 -4.81 52.29
C ARG A 18 -11.49 -5.63 51.14
N VAL A 19 -11.12 -6.85 50.68
CA VAL A 19 -10.08 -7.88 50.96
C VAL A 19 -10.37 -8.96 52.04
N VAL A 20 -10.61 -10.23 51.62
CA VAL A 20 -10.20 -11.53 52.25
C VAL A 20 -10.40 -12.74 51.26
N PRO A 21 -9.64 -13.88 51.32
CA PRO A 21 -9.60 -14.98 50.30
C PRO A 21 -9.88 -16.40 50.94
N PRO A 22 -9.29 -17.60 50.61
CA PRO A 22 -8.51 -18.13 49.44
C PRO A 22 -8.78 -19.63 49.01
N SER A 23 -8.32 -20.03 47.81
CA SER A 23 -7.77 -21.39 47.43
C SER A 23 -7.14 -21.30 46.01
N VAL A 24 -5.86 -21.64 45.73
CA VAL A 24 -5.12 -22.93 45.74
C VAL A 24 -5.73 -23.96 44.77
N GLY A 25 -5.09 -24.36 43.66
CA GLY A 25 -3.78 -23.99 43.06
C GLY A 25 -3.73 -24.43 41.58
N SER A 26 -2.59 -24.54 40.88
CA SER A 26 -1.17 -24.38 41.26
C SER A 26 -0.30 -23.93 40.05
N ALA A 27 1.02 -24.18 40.06
CA ALA A 27 2.03 -23.50 39.25
C ALA A 27 2.74 -24.29 38.12
N LYS A 28 3.07 -23.60 37.02
CA LYS A 28 4.43 -23.55 36.39
C LYS A 28 4.52 -22.41 35.35
N GLY A 29 5.72 -21.85 35.12
CA GLY A 29 6.02 -21.11 33.88
C GLY A 29 6.06 -19.57 33.91
N HIS A 30 6.59 -18.90 34.95
CA HIS A 30 6.94 -17.47 34.86
C HIS A 30 8.17 -17.12 35.71
N ASN A 31 9.37 -17.12 35.11
CA ASN A 31 10.60 -16.72 35.80
C ASN A 31 11.71 -16.28 34.81
N ASN A 32 11.77 -15.00 34.44
CA ASN A 32 12.98 -14.42 33.82
C ASN A 32 13.13 -12.87 33.81
N ARG A 33 12.24 -12.09 34.47
CA ARG A 33 12.39 -10.61 34.59
C ARG A 33 13.14 -10.12 35.84
N VAL A 34 13.36 -10.96 36.86
CA VAL A 34 13.98 -10.54 38.13
C VAL A 34 15.52 -10.58 38.08
N MET A 35 16.11 -11.44 37.25
CA MET A 35 17.56 -11.73 37.28
C MET A 35 18.45 -10.60 36.73
N ARG A 36 17.91 -9.67 35.94
CA ARG A 36 18.68 -8.55 35.35
C ARG A 36 18.90 -7.35 36.30
N LEU A 37 18.15 -7.24 37.40
CA LEU A 37 18.32 -6.14 38.37
C LEU A 37 19.38 -6.45 39.45
N THR A 38 19.40 -7.69 39.93
CA THR A 38 20.26 -8.13 41.05
C THR A 38 21.76 -8.08 40.72
N GLN A 39 22.15 -8.24 39.46
CA GLN A 39 23.55 -8.22 39.05
C GLN A 39 24.15 -6.81 38.94
N ARG A 40 23.37 -5.81 38.48
CA ARG A 40 23.80 -4.39 38.49
C ARG A 40 23.85 -3.82 39.92
N LEU A 41 22.88 -4.16 40.77
CA LEU A 41 22.86 -3.72 42.18
C LEU A 41 24.06 -4.24 43.00
N ARG A 42 24.54 -5.47 42.74
CA ARG A 42 25.74 -6.02 43.41
C ARG A 42 27.00 -5.20 43.11
N PHE A 43 27.23 -4.78 41.87
CA PHE A 43 28.40 -3.98 41.51
C PHE A 43 28.36 -2.55 42.05
N ILE A 44 27.18 -1.92 42.11
CA ILE A 44 27.02 -0.59 42.69
C ILE A 44 27.27 -0.65 44.21
N SER A 45 26.67 -1.63 44.90
CA SER A 45 26.87 -1.82 46.35
C SER A 45 28.34 -2.04 46.71
N LEU A 46 29.08 -2.87 45.96
CA LEU A 46 30.49 -3.12 46.21
C LEU A 46 31.37 -1.85 46.05
N LYS A 47 31.07 -0.99 45.06
CA LYS A 47 31.75 0.31 44.91
C LYS A 47 31.43 1.27 46.07
N VAL A 48 30.19 1.32 46.54
CA VAL A 48 29.80 2.18 47.68
C VAL A 48 30.48 1.72 48.98
N ILE A 49 30.56 0.41 49.23
CA ILE A 49 31.26 -0.16 50.40
C ILE A 49 32.75 0.18 50.36
N LEU A 50 33.42 0.03 49.21
CA LEU A 50 34.82 0.42 49.04
C LEU A 50 35.05 1.92 49.28
N LEU A 51 34.18 2.79 48.73
CA LEU A 51 34.26 4.25 48.94
C LEU A 51 34.02 4.65 50.40
N GLN A 52 33.10 3.99 51.10
CA GLN A 52 32.88 4.24 52.54
C GLN A 52 34.09 3.81 53.38
N HIS A 53 34.68 2.63 53.13
CA HIS A 53 35.89 2.20 53.82
C HIS A 53 37.08 3.14 53.55
N PHE A 54 37.25 3.60 52.31
CA PHE A 54 38.32 4.53 51.94
C PHE A 54 38.14 5.92 52.61
N SER A 55 36.91 6.42 52.67
CA SER A 55 36.57 7.67 53.35
C SER A 55 36.78 7.59 54.87
N VAL A 56 36.41 6.48 55.51
CA VAL A 56 36.69 6.22 56.94
C VAL A 56 38.19 6.09 57.21
N MET A 57 38.98 5.54 56.28
CA MET A 57 40.44 5.49 56.39
C MET A 57 41.07 6.87 56.28
N LEU A 58 40.62 7.71 55.33
CA LEU A 58 41.04 9.11 55.20
C LEU A 58 40.68 9.94 56.45
N LEU A 59 39.47 9.79 57.00
CA LEU A 59 39.06 10.48 58.23
C LEU A 59 39.89 10.07 59.47
N ARG A 60 40.42 8.84 59.50
CA ARG A 60 41.36 8.40 60.55
C ARG A 60 42.77 8.96 60.35
N LEU A 61 43.23 9.11 59.11
CA LEU A 61 44.51 9.76 58.79
C LEU A 61 44.46 11.27 59.07
N GLN A 62 43.37 11.95 58.70
CA GLN A 62 43.16 13.38 58.97
C GLN A 62 43.27 13.68 60.48
N ARG A 63 42.56 12.91 61.32
CA ARG A 63 42.61 13.01 62.78
C ARG A 63 43.96 12.67 63.42
N TRP A 64 44.88 12.07 62.67
CA TRP A 64 46.25 11.82 63.14
C TRP A 64 47.15 13.02 62.86
N CYS A 65 47.01 13.66 61.69
CA CYS A 65 47.77 14.86 61.32
C CYS A 65 47.45 16.10 62.18
N ASP A 66 46.19 16.28 62.61
CA ASP A 66 45.76 17.45 63.43
C ASP A 66 46.30 17.44 64.89
N SER A 67 47.31 16.62 65.22
CA SER A 67 47.72 16.31 66.60
C SER A 67 49.15 16.76 67.02
N ARG A 68 49.63 17.92 66.54
CA ARG A 68 50.72 18.70 67.20
C ARG A 68 50.68 20.21 66.86
N PRO A 69 51.24 21.09 67.71
CA PRO A 69 50.86 22.52 67.76
C PRO A 69 51.66 23.46 66.85
N ALA A 70 51.22 24.72 66.81
CA ALA A 70 51.53 25.70 65.77
C ALA A 70 52.66 26.70 66.08
N GLY A 71 53.14 27.35 65.01
CA GLY A 71 53.90 28.60 64.99
C GLY A 71 54.56 28.82 63.62
N SER A 72 54.70 30.02 63.06
CA SER A 72 54.12 31.33 63.40
C SER A 72 54.37 32.34 62.26
N VAL A 73 53.31 33.00 61.77
CA VAL A 73 53.32 34.38 61.19
C VAL A 73 54.01 34.69 59.82
N ASN A 74 53.19 35.30 58.95
CA ASN A 74 53.44 36.24 57.83
C ASN A 74 54.15 35.89 56.48
N LYS A 75 53.36 36.16 55.42
CA LYS A 75 53.68 36.80 54.13
C LYS A 75 55.01 37.54 54.00
N MET A 76 55.70 37.38 52.86
CA MET A 76 55.85 38.47 51.85
C MET A 76 56.19 37.91 50.45
N THR A 77 56.49 38.76 49.49
CA THR A 77 56.52 38.52 48.03
C THR A 77 57.91 38.50 47.39
N MET A 78 58.07 37.65 46.37
CA MET A 78 58.87 37.81 45.14
C MET A 78 60.41 38.03 45.17
N ASN A 79 60.98 37.60 44.03
CA ASN A 79 62.23 38.04 43.40
C ASN A 79 63.57 37.35 43.74
N THR A 80 64.55 37.68 42.90
CA THR A 80 65.51 36.74 42.29
C THR A 80 66.96 36.88 42.81
N ASP A 81 67.78 35.89 42.44
CA ASP A 81 69.22 35.97 42.15
C ASP A 81 70.30 35.89 43.26
N CYS A 82 71.47 35.43 42.78
CA CYS A 82 72.84 35.57 43.32
C CYS A 82 73.35 34.70 44.51
N ILE A 83 74.02 33.60 44.14
CA ILE A 83 75.50 33.40 44.24
C ILE A 83 76.20 33.31 45.63
N ASN A 84 76.97 32.22 45.78
CA ASN A 84 78.17 31.96 46.62
C ASN A 84 78.12 31.85 48.17
N LYS A 85 78.22 30.58 48.60
CA LYS A 85 79.30 30.04 49.48
C LYS A 85 79.30 30.50 50.98
N PRO A 86 80.16 29.96 51.88
CA PRO A 86 79.60 29.19 52.99
C PRO A 86 80.07 29.57 54.40
N SER A 87 79.27 29.18 55.41
CA SER A 87 79.72 28.98 56.79
C SER A 87 79.04 27.74 57.36
N GLY A 88 79.81 26.81 57.94
CA GLY A 88 79.28 25.55 58.46
C GLY A 88 79.28 25.48 59.98
N ALA A 89 78.21 24.89 60.54
CA ALA A 89 78.19 24.28 61.86
C ALA A 89 77.29 23.03 61.74
N GLY A 90 77.80 21.85 62.10
CA GLY A 90 77.16 20.58 61.75
C GLY A 90 76.41 19.91 62.90
N GLN A 91 75.38 19.14 62.56
CA GLN A 91 74.81 18.07 63.40
C GLN A 91 74.21 16.96 62.52
N SER A 92 74.58 15.72 62.82
CA SER A 92 74.06 14.41 62.35
C SER A 92 73.01 14.37 61.21
N PRO A 93 73.33 13.83 60.01
CA PRO A 93 72.39 13.80 58.87
C PRO A 93 71.35 12.67 58.86
N GLU A 94 71.47 11.64 59.71
CA GLU A 94 70.76 10.36 59.50
C GLU A 94 69.24 10.39 59.74
N ILE A 95 68.76 11.12 60.75
CA ILE A 95 67.34 11.05 61.16
C ILE A 95 66.41 11.72 60.15
N ASN A 96 66.82 12.87 59.58
CA ASN A 96 66.05 13.55 58.53
C ASN A 96 66.02 12.76 57.21
N LEU A 97 67.03 11.93 56.96
CA LEU A 97 67.06 11.07 55.77
C LEU A 97 65.95 10.01 55.83
N LEU A 98 65.76 9.36 56.98
CA LEU A 98 64.79 8.28 57.15
C LEU A 98 63.33 8.76 57.04
N MET A 99 62.95 9.87 57.68
CA MET A 99 61.59 10.42 57.52
C MET A 99 61.32 10.92 56.10
N SER A 100 62.31 11.54 55.45
CA SER A 100 62.19 11.93 54.04
C SER A 100 62.01 10.71 53.14
N GLN A 101 62.86 9.68 53.29
CA GLN A 101 62.76 8.42 52.56
C GLN A 101 61.42 7.71 52.79
N MET A 102 60.89 7.68 54.02
CA MET A 102 59.57 7.10 54.28
C MET A 102 58.43 7.87 53.59
N PHE A 103 58.46 9.20 53.56
CA PHE A 103 57.47 10.00 52.80
C PHE A 103 57.64 9.85 51.27
N HIS A 104 58.86 9.71 50.76
CA HIS A 104 59.09 9.43 49.34
C HIS A 104 58.69 8.00 48.95
N LEU A 105 58.98 6.99 49.78
CA LEU A 105 58.57 5.60 49.57
C LEU A 105 57.05 5.43 49.62
N THR A 106 56.38 6.03 50.61
CA THR A 106 54.91 5.97 50.70
C THR A 106 54.23 6.71 49.55
N ARG A 107 54.71 7.89 49.15
CA ARG A 107 54.21 8.57 47.93
C ARG A 107 54.47 7.73 46.69
N SER A 108 55.67 7.17 46.51
CA SER A 108 56.00 6.30 45.37
C SER A 108 55.13 5.04 45.32
N LEU A 109 54.81 4.44 46.47
CA LEU A 109 53.96 3.24 46.54
C LEU A 109 52.49 3.56 46.28
N ILE A 110 51.99 4.71 46.75
CA ILE A 110 50.63 5.20 46.45
C ILE A 110 50.51 5.58 44.97
N THR A 111 51.49 6.30 44.40
CA THR A 111 51.50 6.65 42.97
C THR A 111 51.62 5.40 42.10
N GLY A 112 52.46 4.42 42.47
CA GLY A 112 52.55 3.14 41.80
C GLY A 112 51.24 2.35 41.84
N LEU A 113 50.55 2.32 42.99
CA LEU A 113 49.25 1.65 43.14
C LEU A 113 48.16 2.33 42.29
N ILE A 114 48.18 3.66 42.15
CA ILE A 114 47.27 4.41 41.29
C ILE A 114 47.54 4.12 39.81
N ILE A 115 48.81 4.02 39.40
CA ILE A 115 49.21 3.66 38.03
C ILE A 115 48.86 2.20 37.70
N LEU A 116 48.94 1.27 38.66
CA LEU A 116 48.46 -0.10 38.48
C LEU A 116 46.92 -0.21 38.45
N ALA A 117 46.19 0.79 38.97
CA ALA A 117 44.74 0.81 38.99
C ALA A 117 44.10 1.40 37.71
N SER A 118 44.87 2.05 36.84
CA SER A 118 44.38 2.53 35.54
C SER A 118 44.32 1.41 34.51
N SER A 119 43.27 0.59 34.57
CA SER A 119 42.92 -0.32 33.48
C SER A 119 42.73 0.46 32.18
N PRO A 120 43.40 0.10 31.07
CA PRO A 120 43.17 0.76 29.79
C PRO A 120 41.76 0.44 29.31
N VAL A 121 40.95 1.48 29.06
CA VAL A 121 39.68 1.35 28.35
C VAL A 121 40.00 1.28 26.86
N TRP A 122 40.25 0.07 26.38
CA TRP A 122 40.21 -0.21 24.95
C TRP A 122 38.76 -0.03 24.48
N ALA A 123 38.57 0.49 23.26
CA ALA A 123 37.32 0.24 22.57
C ALA A 123 37.15 -1.28 22.40
N GLN A 124 35.91 -1.75 22.47
CA GLN A 124 35.60 -3.16 22.26
C GLN A 124 34.61 -3.26 21.11
N LEU A 125 34.96 -4.04 20.10
CA LEU A 125 34.06 -4.44 19.03
C LEU A 125 32.91 -5.28 19.60
N ASN A 126 31.80 -4.60 19.92
CA ASN A 126 30.62 -5.20 20.51
C ASN A 126 29.80 -5.88 19.41
N VAL A 127 29.34 -7.11 19.67
CA VAL A 127 28.59 -7.93 18.71
C VAL A 127 27.40 -8.54 19.41
N PHE A 128 26.22 -8.40 18.81
CA PHE A 128 24.97 -9.00 19.27
C PHE A 128 23.94 -9.13 18.13
N PRO A 129 23.31 -10.30 17.95
CA PRO A 129 22.12 -10.44 17.12
C PRO A 129 20.89 -9.83 17.81
N ASP A 130 19.81 -9.68 17.04
CA ASP A 130 18.47 -9.36 17.56
C ASP A 130 17.85 -10.53 18.34
N ARG A 131 18.19 -11.78 17.99
CA ARG A 131 17.65 -13.03 18.57
C ARG A 131 18.75 -14.06 18.87
N PHE A 132 18.47 -14.97 19.81
CA PHE A 132 19.39 -16.07 20.21
C PHE A 132 18.89 -17.47 19.82
N SER A 133 17.59 -17.60 19.50
CA SER A 133 17.04 -18.75 18.78
C SER A 133 16.25 -18.25 17.57
N ILE A 134 16.30 -18.99 16.47
CA ILE A 134 15.62 -18.74 15.19
C ILE A 134 15.24 -20.09 14.56
N THR A 135 14.25 -20.15 13.67
CA THR A 135 13.98 -21.38 12.89
C THR A 135 14.85 -21.49 11.63
N GLU A 136 15.01 -22.71 11.11
CA GLU A 136 15.77 -22.97 9.88
C GLU A 136 15.06 -22.35 8.65
N GLY A 137 15.64 -21.26 8.14
CA GLY A 137 15.12 -20.47 7.01
C GLY A 137 14.98 -18.98 7.34
N GLU A 138 14.76 -18.65 8.62
CA GLU A 138 14.73 -17.27 9.13
C GLU A 138 16.05 -16.52 8.85
N THR A 139 16.00 -15.19 8.97
CA THR A 139 17.19 -14.34 8.92
C THR A 139 17.42 -13.66 10.26
N ILE A 140 18.69 -13.50 10.63
CA ILE A 140 19.14 -12.93 11.88
C ILE A 140 19.98 -11.69 11.59
N GLN A 141 19.69 -10.60 12.33
CA GLN A 141 20.28 -9.29 12.08
C GLN A 141 21.38 -9.01 13.11
N LEU A 142 22.58 -9.53 12.80
CA LEU A 142 23.78 -9.31 13.60
C LEU A 142 24.14 -7.82 13.61
N THR A 143 24.16 -7.24 14.81
CA THR A 143 24.64 -5.87 15.05
C THR A 143 26.07 -5.94 15.54
N VAL A 144 26.95 -5.19 14.89
CA VAL A 144 28.36 -5.02 15.26
C VAL A 144 28.59 -3.53 15.46
N GLU A 145 29.15 -3.10 16.58
CA GLU A 145 29.35 -1.69 16.90
C GLU A 145 30.66 -1.41 17.63
N ILE A 146 31.16 -0.18 17.44
CA ILE A 146 32.40 0.31 18.02
C ILE A 146 32.28 1.81 18.33
N ASP A 147 32.79 2.23 19.49
CA ASP A 147 32.68 3.60 20.02
C ASP A 147 33.69 4.58 19.40
N GLN A 148 33.98 4.43 18.10
CA GLN A 148 34.75 5.38 17.31
C GLN A 148 34.20 5.53 15.90
N ARG A 149 34.42 6.70 15.27
CA ARG A 149 34.12 6.93 13.86
C ARG A 149 35.18 6.26 13.00
N THR A 150 34.82 5.23 12.24
CA THR A 150 35.73 4.59 11.28
C THR A 150 35.10 4.38 9.90
N SER A 151 35.94 4.44 8.86
CA SER A 151 35.64 3.98 7.50
C SER A 151 36.10 2.54 7.24
N SER A 152 36.97 1.97 8.08
CA SER A 152 37.32 0.55 8.00
C SER A 152 36.15 -0.33 8.47
N ARG A 153 36.01 -1.49 7.84
CA ARG A 153 34.90 -2.44 8.00
C ARG A 153 35.45 -3.71 8.67
N PRO A 154 34.72 -4.36 9.60
CA PRO A 154 35.14 -5.64 10.15
C PRO A 154 35.26 -6.72 9.07
N ASP A 155 36.14 -7.70 9.26
CA ASP A 155 36.11 -8.88 8.40
C ASP A 155 34.88 -9.75 8.74
N PHE A 156 34.08 -10.03 7.73
CA PHE A 156 32.87 -10.85 7.81
C PHE A 156 33.03 -12.19 7.08
N SER A 157 34.18 -12.45 6.44
CA SER A 157 34.51 -13.73 5.81
C SER A 157 34.36 -14.93 6.76
N PRO A 158 34.68 -14.83 8.07
CA PRO A 158 34.43 -15.92 9.01
C PRO A 158 32.95 -16.33 9.14
N LEU A 159 32.00 -15.42 8.89
CA LEU A 159 30.57 -15.72 8.96
C LEU A 159 30.09 -16.65 7.85
N THR A 160 30.73 -16.62 6.67
CA THR A 160 30.20 -17.30 5.48
C THR A 160 30.28 -18.83 5.54
N LYS A 161 30.98 -19.38 6.53
CA LYS A 161 31.12 -20.82 6.79
C LYS A 161 29.80 -21.46 7.22
N ASP A 162 29.15 -20.90 8.23
CA ASP A 162 27.92 -21.44 8.84
C ASP A 162 26.67 -20.61 8.49
N PHE A 163 26.85 -19.41 7.92
CA PHE A 163 25.78 -18.53 7.45
C PHE A 163 25.91 -18.16 5.97
N HIS A 164 24.79 -17.87 5.32
CA HIS A 164 24.71 -17.15 4.05
C HIS A 164 24.67 -15.65 4.36
N PHE A 165 25.61 -14.90 3.80
CA PHE A 165 25.66 -13.44 3.95
C PHE A 165 24.70 -12.80 2.95
N LEU A 166 23.65 -12.13 3.43
CA LEU A 166 22.63 -11.52 2.57
C LEU A 166 22.90 -10.03 2.30
N GLY A 167 23.59 -9.35 3.22
CA GLY A 167 23.95 -7.94 3.06
C GLY A 167 24.40 -7.30 4.36
N SER A 168 24.84 -6.04 4.28
CA SER A 168 25.16 -5.26 5.47
C SER A 168 25.08 -3.76 5.24
N LYS A 169 24.56 -3.01 6.21
CA LYS A 169 24.46 -1.53 6.18
C LYS A 169 25.31 -0.94 7.31
N GLN A 170 26.22 -0.02 6.97
CA GLN A 170 26.98 0.77 7.93
C GLN A 170 26.22 2.06 8.26
N MET A 171 26.28 2.47 9.52
CA MET A 171 25.74 3.74 10.02
C MET A 171 26.71 4.31 11.05
N THR A 172 26.99 5.61 10.98
CA THR A 172 27.75 6.31 12.03
C THR A 172 26.81 7.28 12.74
N VAL A 173 26.71 7.16 14.06
CA VAL A 173 25.90 8.05 14.91
C VAL A 173 26.84 8.93 15.71
N SER A 174 26.80 10.24 15.46
CA SER A 174 27.48 11.25 16.27
C SER A 174 26.54 11.79 17.34
N SER A 175 26.88 11.60 18.61
CA SER A 175 26.16 12.12 19.77
C SER A 175 26.96 13.22 20.44
N TYR A 176 26.27 14.31 20.80
CA TYR A 176 26.85 15.42 21.56
C TYR A 176 26.29 15.42 22.98
N ALA A 177 26.95 14.69 23.88
CA ALA A 177 26.53 14.54 25.26
C ALA A 177 27.64 15.00 26.21
N ASN A 178 27.28 15.74 27.26
CA ASN A 178 28.20 16.24 28.30
C ASN A 178 29.43 17.01 27.76
N GLY A 179 29.30 17.69 26.62
CA GLY A 179 30.36 18.52 26.02
C GLY A 179 31.45 17.74 25.27
N ALA A 180 31.27 16.44 25.04
CA ALA A 180 32.19 15.62 24.26
C ALA A 180 31.51 15.00 23.02
N ASN A 181 32.24 14.94 21.91
CA ASN A 181 31.83 14.21 20.71
C ASN A 181 31.98 12.71 20.93
N GLN A 182 30.86 11.97 21.04
CA GLN A 182 30.86 10.51 21.01
C GLN A 182 30.42 10.05 19.62
N ASN A 183 31.20 9.20 18.96
CA ASN A 183 30.87 8.69 17.63
C ASN A 183 30.81 7.16 17.69
N ILE A 184 29.64 6.58 17.40
CA ILE A 184 29.46 5.13 17.34
C ILE A 184 29.31 4.73 15.87
N THR A 185 30.22 3.90 15.36
CA THR A 185 30.02 3.24 14.06
C THR A 185 29.40 1.86 14.29
N ARG A 186 28.30 1.59 13.57
CA ARG A 186 27.52 0.35 13.69
C ARG A 186 27.28 -0.26 12.31
N TRP A 187 27.55 -1.55 12.18
CA TRP A 187 27.16 -2.38 11.04
C TRP A 187 25.99 -3.27 11.45
N LYS A 188 24.90 -3.20 10.70
CA LYS A 188 23.86 -4.24 10.69
C LYS A 188 24.20 -5.21 9.56
N ILE A 189 24.35 -6.49 9.85
CA ILE A 189 24.60 -7.57 8.90
C ILE A 189 23.38 -8.49 8.91
N LEU A 190 22.85 -8.82 7.74
CA LEU A 190 21.76 -9.77 7.59
C LEU A 190 22.34 -11.13 7.19
N LEU A 191 22.06 -12.15 8.00
CA LEU A 191 22.56 -13.51 7.85
C LEU A 191 21.38 -14.49 7.79
N ARG A 192 21.52 -15.57 7.00
CA ARG A 192 20.65 -16.75 7.05
C ARG A 192 21.48 -17.96 7.48
N PRO A 193 21.05 -18.81 8.44
CA PRO A 193 21.80 -20.02 8.78
C PRO A 193 21.86 -20.98 7.59
N ARG A 194 22.96 -21.73 7.44
CA ARG A 194 23.11 -22.75 6.38
C ARG A 194 22.57 -24.13 6.76
N ARG A 195 22.26 -24.35 8.04
CA ARG A 195 21.87 -25.63 8.64
C ARG A 195 21.25 -25.39 10.02
N ALA A 196 20.36 -26.28 10.45
CA ALA A 196 19.87 -26.37 11.82
C ALA A 196 20.96 -26.74 12.86
N GLY A 197 20.58 -26.62 14.13
CA GLY A 197 21.42 -26.88 15.30
C GLY A 197 22.07 -25.62 15.85
N ASP A 198 22.93 -25.77 16.85
CA ASP A 198 23.67 -24.64 17.41
C ASP A 198 24.77 -24.16 16.44
N LEU A 199 24.69 -22.90 16.04
CA LEU A 199 25.64 -22.20 15.20
C LEU A 199 26.40 -21.16 16.02
N GLN A 200 27.69 -20.99 15.70
CA GLN A 200 28.55 -20.01 16.36
C GLN A 200 28.86 -18.85 15.40
N ILE A 201 28.56 -17.63 15.82
CA ILE A 201 29.19 -16.40 15.32
C ILE A 201 30.66 -16.44 15.80
N PRO A 202 31.66 -16.58 14.92
CA PRO A 202 33.06 -16.45 15.29
C PRO A 202 33.41 -15.04 15.78
N ALA A 203 34.56 -14.90 16.44
CA ALA A 203 35.14 -13.59 16.72
C ALA A 203 35.39 -12.83 15.40
N LEU A 204 34.79 -11.66 15.25
CA LEU A 204 35.00 -10.76 14.13
C LEU A 204 36.18 -9.83 14.44
N GLN A 205 36.99 -9.49 13.45
CA GLN A 205 38.14 -8.61 13.61
C GLN A 205 37.87 -7.24 12.98
N LEU A 206 38.23 -6.17 13.68
CA LEU A 206 38.33 -4.81 13.14
C LEU A 206 39.64 -4.18 13.61
N ASN A 207 40.54 -3.86 12.66
CA ASN A 207 41.90 -3.39 12.96
C ASN A 207 42.62 -4.39 13.89
N ASN A 208 42.89 -4.01 15.16
CA ASN A 208 43.50 -4.87 16.19
C ASN A 208 42.50 -5.35 17.26
N GLU A 209 41.21 -5.01 17.13
CA GLU A 209 40.15 -5.42 18.04
C GLU A 209 39.42 -6.68 17.54
N TYR A 210 39.01 -7.53 18.48
CA TYR A 210 38.24 -8.74 18.22
C TYR A 210 36.95 -8.73 19.04
N SER A 211 35.85 -9.19 18.44
CA SER A 211 34.61 -9.44 19.17
C SER A 211 34.68 -10.74 19.98
N GLN A 212 33.78 -10.88 20.95
CA GLN A 212 33.52 -12.18 21.56
C GLN A 212 32.72 -13.07 20.59
N PRO A 213 33.03 -14.38 20.48
CA PRO A 213 32.18 -15.33 19.77
C PRO A 213 30.81 -15.49 20.47
N GLN A 214 29.77 -15.81 19.71
CA GLN A 214 28.40 -15.89 20.22
C GLN A 214 27.63 -17.07 19.63
N LEU A 215 26.81 -17.74 20.44
CA LEU A 215 26.01 -18.88 20.03
C LEU A 215 24.58 -18.44 19.62
N ILE A 216 24.05 -19.06 18.57
CA ILE A 216 22.66 -18.99 18.13
C ILE A 216 22.16 -20.42 17.99
N THR A 217 21.01 -20.74 18.57
CA THR A 217 20.32 -22.01 18.29
C THR A 217 19.46 -21.86 17.04
N VAL A 218 19.54 -22.82 16.11
CA VAL A 218 18.70 -22.87 14.91
C VAL A 218 17.77 -24.09 15.01
N GLU A 219 16.49 -23.81 15.24
CA GLU A 219 15.45 -24.84 15.38
C GLU A 219 15.07 -25.39 14.01
N GLY A 220 15.47 -26.64 13.73
CA GLY A 220 15.24 -27.31 12.44
C GLY A 220 13.76 -27.62 12.19
N VAL A 221 13.26 -27.32 10.99
CA VAL A 221 11.83 -27.43 10.67
C VAL A 221 11.46 -28.88 10.38
N ALA A 222 10.87 -29.54 11.38
CA ALA A 222 10.35 -30.91 11.26
C ALA A 222 9.06 -30.98 10.40
N GLY A 223 9.23 -30.96 9.07
CA GLY A 223 8.23 -31.49 8.13
C GLY A 223 7.11 -30.56 7.66
N ALA A 224 7.44 -29.38 7.10
CA ALA A 224 6.48 -28.54 6.35
C ALA A 224 7.07 -27.79 5.11
N ALA A 225 8.36 -27.93 4.84
CA ALA A 225 9.11 -27.04 3.94
C ALA A 225 9.03 -27.40 2.44
N ALA A 226 7.82 -27.44 1.87
CA ALA A 226 7.60 -27.81 0.46
C ALA A 226 6.37 -27.13 -0.21
N LEU A 227 6.00 -25.93 0.23
CA LEU A 227 4.80 -25.20 -0.26
C LEU A 227 4.96 -23.68 -0.42
N ILE A 228 6.16 -23.15 -0.20
CA ILE A 228 6.59 -21.85 -0.72
C ILE A 228 7.97 -22.09 -1.33
N SER A 229 8.07 -22.04 -2.66
CA SER A 229 9.35 -22.07 -3.36
C SER A 229 10.31 -20.99 -2.80
N SER A 230 11.61 -21.30 -2.71
CA SER A 230 12.65 -20.38 -2.18
C SER A 230 12.71 -19.00 -2.85
N ASP A 231 12.09 -18.91 -4.02
CA ASP A 231 12.15 -17.80 -4.96
C ASP A 231 10.88 -16.95 -4.93
N SER A 232 9.88 -17.30 -4.09
CA SER A 232 8.68 -16.49 -3.88
C SER A 232 9.00 -15.23 -3.04
N PHE A 233 8.44 -14.08 -3.44
CA PHE A 233 8.68 -12.80 -2.75
C PHE A 233 7.46 -11.87 -2.80
N LEU A 234 7.44 -10.90 -1.89
CA LEU A 234 6.38 -9.90 -1.76
C LEU A 234 6.92 -8.51 -2.13
N GLU A 235 6.25 -7.81 -3.04
CA GLU A 235 6.57 -6.44 -3.46
C GLU A 235 5.40 -5.52 -3.07
N SER A 236 5.69 -4.28 -2.66
CA SER A 236 4.69 -3.24 -2.44
C SER A 236 5.08 -1.94 -3.14
N SER A 237 4.13 -1.32 -3.83
CA SER A 237 4.32 -0.06 -4.56
C SER A 237 3.21 0.94 -4.28
N VAL A 238 3.54 2.23 -4.32
CA VAL A 238 2.58 3.35 -4.36
C VAL A 238 2.62 4.06 -5.72
N ASP A 239 1.56 4.78 -6.06
CA ASP A 239 1.52 5.69 -7.22
C ASP A 239 2.28 7.00 -6.98
N SER A 240 2.24 7.54 -5.77
CA SER A 240 3.00 8.72 -5.34
C SER A 240 3.64 8.54 -3.96
N TYR A 241 4.69 9.32 -3.68
CA TYR A 241 5.28 9.45 -2.33
C TYR A 241 4.83 10.73 -1.60
N GLU A 242 4.08 11.60 -2.27
CA GLU A 242 3.49 12.82 -1.73
C GLU A 242 2.01 12.86 -2.13
N VAL A 243 1.11 13.13 -1.18
CA VAL A 243 -0.35 13.07 -1.40
C VAL A 243 -1.08 14.13 -0.59
N TYR A 244 -2.15 14.72 -1.12
CA TYR A 244 -2.93 15.72 -0.38
C TYR A 244 -3.84 15.08 0.67
N GLN A 245 -3.97 15.72 1.84
CA GLN A 245 -4.93 15.32 2.88
C GLN A 245 -6.34 15.10 2.29
N GLY A 246 -6.91 13.91 2.53
CA GLY A 246 -8.25 13.53 2.05
C GLY A 246 -8.35 13.17 0.56
N SER A 247 -7.25 13.16 -0.18
CA SER A 247 -7.17 12.64 -1.56
C SER A 247 -6.76 11.17 -1.58
N GLN A 248 -6.95 10.52 -2.72
CA GLN A 248 -6.58 9.13 -2.93
C GLN A 248 -5.07 8.95 -3.11
N LEU A 249 -4.47 8.06 -2.34
CA LEU A 249 -3.22 7.36 -2.65
C LEU A 249 -3.54 5.94 -3.12
N LEU A 250 -2.90 5.46 -4.20
CA LEU A 250 -3.01 4.05 -4.61
C LEU A 250 -1.83 3.24 -4.06
N TYR A 251 -2.12 2.10 -3.48
CA TYR A 251 -1.13 1.15 -2.95
C TYR A 251 -1.43 -0.26 -3.45
N SER A 252 -0.43 -0.93 -4.01
CA SER A 252 -0.54 -2.29 -4.55
C SER A 252 0.47 -3.22 -3.90
N VAL A 253 0.01 -4.40 -3.49
CA VAL A 253 0.86 -5.50 -3.01
C VAL A 253 0.84 -6.62 -4.04
N ARG A 254 2.02 -7.10 -4.44
CA ARG A 254 2.21 -8.17 -5.42
C ARG A 254 2.98 -9.32 -4.80
N LEU A 255 2.34 -10.47 -4.69
CA LEU A 255 2.98 -11.73 -4.34
C LEU A 255 3.44 -12.43 -5.61
N PHE A 256 4.75 -12.62 -5.73
CA PHE A 256 5.38 -13.41 -6.78
C PHE A 256 5.63 -14.83 -6.27
N HIS A 257 5.23 -15.84 -7.04
CA HIS A 257 5.41 -17.25 -6.70
C HIS A 257 5.63 -18.11 -7.97
N LEU A 258 6.32 -19.24 -7.83
CA LEU A 258 6.56 -20.18 -8.94
C LEU A 258 5.59 -21.37 -8.92
N GLU A 259 5.21 -21.81 -7.72
CA GLU A 259 4.33 -22.94 -7.46
C GLU A 259 2.92 -22.46 -7.09
N GLU A 260 1.92 -23.36 -7.11
CA GLU A 260 0.55 -23.02 -6.73
C GLU A 260 0.43 -22.75 -5.23
N LEU A 261 -0.29 -21.68 -4.84
CA LEU A 261 -0.39 -21.27 -3.44
C LEU A 261 -1.25 -22.24 -2.63
N PRO A 262 -0.87 -22.57 -1.38
CA PRO A 262 -1.69 -23.40 -0.51
C PRO A 262 -3.09 -22.80 -0.27
N PRO A 263 -4.13 -23.65 -0.10
CA PRO A 263 -5.51 -23.19 0.10
C PRO A 263 -5.73 -22.45 1.44
N MET A 264 -4.75 -22.52 2.36
CA MET A 264 -4.75 -21.80 3.63
C MET A 264 -3.93 -20.49 3.58
N SER A 265 -3.50 -20.06 2.39
CA SER A 265 -2.66 -18.87 2.23
C SER A 265 -3.43 -17.57 2.45
N THR A 266 -2.81 -16.63 3.17
CA THR A 266 -3.40 -15.35 3.55
C THR A 266 -2.44 -14.20 3.27
N LEU A 267 -2.99 -13.13 2.69
CA LEU A 267 -2.34 -11.82 2.61
C LEU A 267 -2.99 -10.92 3.68
N SER A 268 -2.16 -10.16 4.39
CA SER A 268 -2.57 -9.23 5.45
C SER A 268 -3.58 -8.19 4.99
N GLU A 269 -4.59 -7.90 5.82
CA GLU A 269 -5.42 -6.72 5.64
C GLU A 269 -4.66 -5.44 6.04
N LEU A 270 -4.71 -4.41 5.18
CA LEU A 270 -3.94 -3.19 5.34
C LEU A 270 -4.67 -2.16 6.22
N THR A 271 -4.44 -2.22 7.54
CA THR A 271 -4.92 -1.20 8.48
C THR A 271 -3.86 -0.14 8.72
N ILE A 272 -4.18 1.15 8.47
CA ILE A 272 -3.27 2.29 8.70
C ILE A 272 -3.97 3.34 9.55
N PRO A 273 -3.48 3.69 10.76
CA PRO A 273 -4.08 4.74 11.59
C PRO A 273 -4.10 6.10 10.90
N GLY A 274 -5.18 6.87 11.10
CA GLY A 274 -5.34 8.18 10.47
C GLY A 274 -5.67 8.12 8.96
N THR A 275 -6.27 7.02 8.50
CA THR A 275 -6.68 6.85 7.10
C THR A 275 -8.01 6.10 6.97
N LYS A 276 -8.71 6.30 5.85
CA LYS A 276 -9.73 5.37 5.34
C LYS A 276 -9.06 4.52 4.25
N THR A 277 -8.77 3.25 4.54
CA THR A 277 -8.25 2.29 3.54
C THR A 277 -9.41 1.48 2.96
N VAL A 278 -9.41 1.26 1.64
CA VAL A 278 -10.44 0.48 0.93
C VAL A 278 -9.76 -0.43 -0.11
N PRO A 279 -10.02 -1.75 -0.14
CA PRO A 279 -9.51 -2.63 -1.18
C PRO A 279 -10.16 -2.30 -2.54
N LEU A 280 -9.37 -2.34 -3.61
CA LEU A 280 -9.77 -1.94 -4.97
C LEU A 280 -10.04 -3.15 -5.86
N GLY A 281 -11.31 -3.57 -5.91
CA GLY A 281 -11.74 -4.73 -6.68
C GLY A 281 -11.19 -6.05 -6.15
N ASP A 282 -11.41 -7.11 -6.93
CA ASP A 282 -10.93 -8.46 -6.61
C ASP A 282 -9.42 -8.60 -6.83
N LYS A 283 -8.80 -9.57 -6.15
CA LYS A 283 -7.39 -9.96 -6.36
C LYS A 283 -7.16 -10.32 -7.81
N GLN A 284 -6.22 -9.64 -8.46
CA GLN A 284 -5.82 -9.94 -9.82
C GLN A 284 -4.78 -11.06 -9.82
N GLN A 285 -4.90 -12.01 -10.74
CA GLN A 285 -3.93 -13.09 -10.92
C GLN A 285 -3.47 -13.12 -12.38
N TYR A 286 -2.16 -13.01 -12.59
CA TYR A 286 -1.56 -12.96 -13.92
C TYR A 286 -0.11 -13.51 -13.86
N SER A 287 0.47 -13.82 -15.01
CA SER A 287 1.85 -14.31 -15.09
C SER A 287 2.81 -13.24 -15.60
N ARG A 288 4.04 -13.22 -15.07
CA ARG A 288 5.10 -12.26 -15.43
C ARG A 288 6.43 -12.98 -15.59
N GLN A 289 7.12 -12.79 -16.71
CA GLN A 289 8.50 -13.25 -16.86
C GLN A 289 9.49 -12.28 -16.22
N MET A 290 10.42 -12.81 -15.43
CA MET A 290 11.50 -12.05 -14.81
C MET A 290 12.79 -12.89 -14.86
N LYS A 291 13.85 -12.34 -15.49
CA LYS A 291 15.17 -13.00 -15.66
C LYS A 291 15.10 -14.38 -16.36
N GLY A 292 14.10 -14.59 -17.23
CA GLY A 292 13.86 -15.87 -17.92
C GLY A 292 13.02 -16.88 -17.14
N GLN A 293 12.70 -16.61 -15.87
CA GLN A 293 11.76 -17.41 -15.08
C GLN A 293 10.35 -16.82 -15.20
N THR A 294 9.36 -17.68 -15.43
CA THR A 294 7.94 -17.32 -15.40
C THR A 294 7.43 -17.40 -13.97
N TYR A 295 6.94 -16.28 -13.44
CA TYR A 295 6.25 -16.20 -12.14
C TYR A 295 4.75 -16.14 -12.34
N GLN A 296 4.00 -16.65 -11.37
CA GLN A 296 2.63 -16.22 -11.11
C GLN A 296 2.65 -15.04 -10.15
N VAL A 297 1.74 -14.09 -10.36
CA VAL A 297 1.61 -12.85 -9.58
C VAL A 297 0.18 -12.75 -9.09
N THR A 298 0.01 -12.69 -7.77
CA THR A 298 -1.26 -12.32 -7.14
C THR A 298 -1.15 -10.88 -6.65
N GLU A 299 -1.95 -9.97 -7.20
CA GLU A 299 -1.96 -8.54 -6.88
C GLU A 299 -3.25 -8.13 -6.17
N GLN A 300 -3.11 -7.39 -5.07
CA GLN A 300 -4.20 -6.67 -4.41
C GLN A 300 -3.86 -5.18 -4.37
N SER A 301 -4.75 -4.35 -4.91
CA SER A 301 -4.66 -2.90 -4.81
C SER A 301 -5.61 -2.34 -3.73
N TYR A 302 -5.28 -1.17 -3.22
CA TYR A 302 -5.99 -0.42 -2.19
C TYR A 302 -5.99 1.07 -2.53
N ALA A 303 -7.06 1.78 -2.18
CA ALA A 303 -7.09 3.22 -2.06
C ALA A 303 -6.96 3.61 -0.58
N ILE A 304 -6.03 4.50 -0.28
CA ILE A 304 -5.77 5.03 1.06
C ILE A 304 -6.10 6.53 1.04
N PHE A 305 -6.97 6.97 1.94
CA PHE A 305 -7.36 8.38 2.08
C PHE A 305 -6.89 8.92 3.44
N PRO A 306 -5.79 9.71 3.51
CA PRO A 306 -5.25 10.19 4.77
C PRO A 306 -6.09 11.31 5.41
N ASP A 307 -6.35 11.23 6.72
CA ASP A 307 -7.14 12.23 7.46
C ASP A 307 -6.31 13.38 8.08
N GLN A 308 -4.99 13.22 8.18
CA GLN A 308 -4.05 14.14 8.84
C GLN A 308 -2.82 14.41 7.98
N THR A 309 -2.16 15.55 8.22
CA THR A 309 -1.05 16.08 7.43
C THR A 309 0.32 15.74 8.04
N GLY A 310 1.34 15.57 7.20
CA GLY A 310 2.70 15.19 7.59
C GLY A 310 3.01 13.71 7.27
N PRO A 311 4.08 13.13 7.85
CA PRO A 311 4.58 11.83 7.45
C PRO A 311 3.63 10.68 7.85
N LEU A 312 3.12 9.98 6.85
CA LEU A 312 2.34 8.76 6.95
C LEU A 312 3.23 7.54 6.67
N THR A 313 3.19 6.53 7.54
CA THR A 313 3.92 5.27 7.31
C THR A 313 2.92 4.16 6.97
N ILE A 314 3.00 3.65 5.75
CA ILE A 314 2.35 2.40 5.35
C ILE A 314 3.18 1.25 5.97
N PRO A 315 2.57 0.37 6.79
CA PRO A 315 3.29 -0.74 7.41
C PRO A 315 3.72 -1.78 6.35
N ALA A 316 4.66 -2.64 6.73
CA ALA A 316 4.99 -3.83 5.94
C ALA A 316 3.75 -4.70 5.73
N ALA A 317 3.44 -5.02 4.47
CA ALA A 317 2.48 -6.08 4.16
C ALA A 317 3.10 -7.44 4.53
N HIS A 318 2.28 -8.38 4.99
CA HIS A 318 2.71 -9.74 5.34
C HIS A 318 1.87 -10.80 4.64
N PHE A 319 2.52 -11.89 4.23
CA PHE A 319 1.90 -13.03 3.57
C PHE A 319 2.37 -14.34 4.22
N SER A 320 1.41 -15.18 4.62
CA SER A 320 1.66 -16.52 5.14
C SER A 320 0.98 -17.55 4.24
N ALA A 321 1.64 -18.67 3.94
CA ALA A 321 0.99 -19.79 3.26
C ALA A 321 0.33 -20.79 4.25
N GLY A 322 0.36 -20.48 5.55
CA GLY A 322 -0.21 -21.30 6.63
C GLY A 322 0.78 -21.59 7.76
N PRO A 323 0.33 -22.26 8.84
CA PRO A 323 1.16 -22.55 10.01
C PRO A 323 2.43 -23.33 9.66
N GLY A 324 3.59 -22.85 10.13
CA GLY A 324 4.89 -23.49 9.88
C GLY A 324 5.50 -23.20 8.50
N THR A 325 4.88 -22.36 7.67
CA THR A 325 5.49 -21.83 6.44
C THR A 325 6.24 -20.52 6.70
N PRO A 326 7.31 -20.20 5.95
CA PRO A 326 8.01 -18.93 6.11
C PRO A 326 7.14 -17.75 5.67
N GLU A 327 7.04 -16.71 6.50
CA GLU A 327 6.27 -15.50 6.20
C GLU A 327 7.05 -14.56 5.29
N LEU A 328 6.41 -14.08 4.22
CA LEU A 328 6.96 -13.07 3.32
C LEU A 328 6.50 -11.68 3.76
N THR A 329 7.40 -10.70 3.76
CA THR A 329 7.13 -9.33 4.21
C THR A 329 7.73 -8.30 3.25
N THR A 330 7.11 -7.12 3.15
CA THR A 330 7.66 -5.97 2.42
C THR A 330 8.42 -5.02 3.36
N ASP A 331 9.20 -4.09 2.80
CA ASP A 331 9.61 -2.90 3.56
C ASP A 331 8.41 -1.95 3.77
N PRO A 332 8.36 -1.19 4.90
CA PRO A 332 7.35 -0.17 5.11
C PRO A 332 7.63 1.08 4.25
N ILE A 333 6.58 1.68 3.69
CA ILE A 333 6.68 2.86 2.82
C ILE A 333 6.36 4.12 3.62
N SER A 334 7.15 5.19 3.44
CA SER A 334 6.87 6.51 4.00
C SER A 334 6.36 7.45 2.91
N ILE A 335 5.28 8.16 3.22
CA ILE A 335 4.56 9.10 2.34
C ILE A 335 4.47 10.44 3.08
N ASP A 336 4.63 11.58 2.41
CA ASP A 336 4.30 12.88 3.02
C ASP A 336 2.87 13.30 2.65
N VAL A 337 2.06 13.63 3.66
CA VAL A 337 0.69 14.07 3.46
C VAL A 337 0.62 15.59 3.48
N LEU A 338 0.57 16.17 2.29
CA LEU A 338 0.54 17.60 2.05
C LEU A 338 -0.71 18.25 2.66
N PRO A 339 -0.57 19.44 3.28
CA PRO A 339 -1.71 20.18 3.81
C PRO A 339 -2.63 20.69 2.71
N ARG A 340 -3.89 20.95 3.06
CA ARG A 340 -4.83 21.63 2.17
C ARG A 340 -4.25 22.99 1.77
N VAL A 341 -4.03 23.19 0.47
CA VAL A 341 -3.59 24.49 -0.04
C VAL A 341 -4.61 25.55 0.36
N SER A 342 -4.16 26.70 0.84
CA SER A 342 -5.03 27.74 1.40
C SER A 342 -5.87 28.41 0.31
N GLN A 343 -7.01 27.80 -0.02
CA GLN A 343 -7.95 28.32 -1.01
C GLN A 343 -8.42 29.73 -0.61
N THR A 344 -8.15 30.71 -1.48
CA THR A 344 -8.68 32.08 -1.35
C THR A 344 -10.22 32.12 -1.38
N ILE A 345 -10.82 31.06 -1.94
CA ILE A 345 -12.27 30.84 -2.01
C ILE A 345 -12.69 30.00 -0.80
N ARG A 346 -13.67 30.46 -0.04
CA ARG A 346 -14.36 29.61 0.95
C ARG A 346 -15.20 28.58 0.19
N GLY A 347 -14.91 27.30 0.34
CA GLY A 347 -15.58 26.22 -0.40
C GLY A 347 -15.27 24.84 0.14
N TYR A 348 -15.57 23.82 -0.65
CA TYR A 348 -15.29 22.43 -0.32
C TYR A 348 -13.83 22.07 -0.65
N TRP A 349 -13.19 21.30 0.24
CA TRP A 349 -11.90 20.70 -0.08
C TRP A 349 -12.12 19.37 -0.81
N LEU A 350 -12.07 19.43 -2.13
CA LEU A 350 -12.30 18.30 -3.05
C LEU A 350 -11.04 18.04 -3.90
N PRO A 351 -10.02 17.34 -3.35
CA PRO A 351 -8.82 16.99 -4.09
C PRO A 351 -9.07 15.73 -4.94
N ALA A 352 -9.34 15.93 -6.23
CA ALA A 352 -9.72 14.89 -7.18
C ALA A 352 -8.79 14.89 -8.40
N SER A 353 -8.76 13.80 -9.15
CA SER A 353 -8.13 13.79 -10.48
C SER A 353 -9.02 14.45 -11.54
N LYS A 354 -10.35 14.40 -11.34
CA LYS A 354 -11.37 14.95 -12.25
C LYS A 354 -12.71 15.07 -11.52
N ILE A 355 -13.50 16.09 -11.85
CA ILE A 355 -14.91 16.24 -11.44
C ILE A 355 -15.77 16.67 -12.64
N THR A 356 -16.95 16.07 -12.81
CA THR A 356 -18.01 16.53 -13.72
C THR A 356 -19.28 16.90 -12.95
N LEU A 357 -20.09 17.81 -13.50
CA LEU A 357 -21.37 18.24 -12.95
C LEU A 357 -22.37 18.39 -14.11
N GLU A 358 -23.47 17.66 -14.03
CA GLU A 358 -24.39 17.41 -15.13
C GLU A 358 -25.85 17.60 -14.68
N ASP A 359 -26.70 18.04 -15.63
CA ASP A 359 -28.15 18.08 -15.49
C ASP A 359 -28.74 16.94 -16.34
N LEU A 360 -29.38 15.98 -15.70
CA LEU A 360 -29.96 14.78 -16.31
C LEU A 360 -31.50 14.90 -16.41
N THR A 361 -32.02 16.13 -16.38
CA THR A 361 -33.45 16.42 -16.45
C THR A 361 -33.97 16.30 -17.88
N GLU A 362 -34.81 15.29 -18.15
CA GLU A 362 -35.46 15.10 -19.46
C GLU A 362 -36.66 16.04 -19.71
N ALA A 363 -37.26 16.56 -18.64
CA ALA A 363 -38.40 17.47 -18.71
C ALA A 363 -37.98 18.86 -19.22
N ASP A 364 -38.82 19.50 -20.03
CA ASP A 364 -38.52 20.82 -20.59
C ASP A 364 -38.61 21.95 -19.55
N ASN A 365 -38.22 23.16 -19.93
CA ASN A 365 -38.23 24.32 -19.04
C ASN A 365 -39.58 25.07 -19.01
N ASN A 366 -40.69 24.44 -19.39
CA ASN A 366 -42.03 25.03 -19.38
C ASN A 366 -42.90 24.35 -18.32
N LEU A 367 -43.61 25.14 -17.52
CA LEU A 367 -44.44 24.67 -16.41
C LEU A 367 -45.78 25.39 -16.38
N VAL A 368 -46.82 24.77 -15.83
CA VAL A 368 -48.05 25.47 -15.45
C VAL A 368 -48.01 25.80 -13.95
N LEU A 369 -48.47 26.99 -13.57
CA LEU A 369 -48.54 27.40 -12.17
C LEU A 369 -49.39 26.42 -11.34
N GLY A 370 -48.76 25.78 -10.36
CA GLY A 370 -49.36 24.73 -9.51
C GLY A 370 -48.77 23.33 -9.76
N GLU A 371 -48.09 23.11 -10.88
CA GLU A 371 -47.35 21.88 -11.17
C GLU A 371 -45.98 21.85 -10.47
N SER A 372 -45.30 20.70 -10.51
CA SER A 372 -43.93 20.57 -10.01
C SER A 372 -43.06 19.78 -10.98
N GLN A 373 -41.89 20.32 -11.32
CA GLN A 373 -40.87 19.61 -12.09
C GLN A 373 -40.02 18.75 -11.14
N LEU A 374 -39.55 17.60 -11.63
CA LEU A 374 -38.41 16.90 -11.07
C LEU A 374 -37.16 17.29 -11.85
N ARG A 375 -36.11 17.71 -11.15
CA ARG A 375 -34.81 18.11 -11.71
C ARG A 375 -33.72 17.19 -11.15
N THR A 376 -33.01 16.49 -12.02
CA THR A 376 -32.06 15.44 -11.63
C THR A 376 -30.64 15.92 -11.88
N LEU A 377 -29.89 16.22 -10.82
CA LEU A 377 -28.53 16.75 -10.91
C LEU A 377 -27.51 15.68 -10.49
N ARG A 378 -26.41 15.52 -11.25
CA ARG A 378 -25.35 14.56 -10.94
C ARG A 378 -24.00 15.26 -10.84
N ILE A 379 -23.27 15.05 -9.75
CA ILE A 379 -21.82 15.27 -9.68
C ILE A 379 -21.12 13.92 -9.73
N SER A 380 -20.04 13.81 -10.49
CA SER A 380 -19.18 12.62 -10.54
C SER A 380 -17.73 13.02 -10.30
N ALA A 381 -16.96 12.21 -9.58
CA ALA A 381 -15.56 12.46 -9.27
C ALA A 381 -14.70 11.20 -9.37
N GLU A 382 -13.45 11.39 -9.80
CA GLU A 382 -12.40 10.38 -9.81
C GLU A 382 -11.40 10.70 -8.67
N GLY A 383 -11.04 9.70 -7.85
CA GLY A 383 -10.15 9.87 -6.70
C GLY A 383 -10.79 10.41 -5.42
N LEU A 384 -12.13 10.41 -5.31
CA LEU A 384 -12.89 10.75 -4.11
C LEU A 384 -13.92 9.67 -3.76
N MET A 385 -14.18 9.49 -2.47
CA MET A 385 -15.27 8.65 -1.96
C MET A 385 -16.62 9.37 -2.05
N ALA A 386 -17.71 8.63 -2.24
CA ALA A 386 -19.04 9.21 -2.47
C ALA A 386 -19.54 10.09 -1.30
N GLU A 387 -19.13 9.82 -0.06
CA GLU A 387 -19.53 10.63 1.11
C GLU A 387 -18.77 11.97 1.21
N GLN A 388 -17.76 12.21 0.38
CA GLN A 388 -17.04 13.49 0.27
C GLN A 388 -17.74 14.47 -0.69
N LEU A 389 -18.69 14.01 -1.50
CA LEU A 389 -19.34 14.82 -2.53
C LEU A 389 -20.37 15.79 -1.91
N PRO A 390 -20.32 17.09 -2.26
CA PRO A 390 -21.20 18.10 -1.67
C PRO A 390 -22.64 17.98 -2.20
N ALA A 391 -23.60 18.53 -1.45
CA ALA A 391 -24.94 18.79 -1.97
C ALA A 391 -24.89 19.86 -3.08
N LEU A 392 -25.72 19.72 -4.12
CA LEU A 392 -25.52 20.44 -5.39
C LEU A 392 -26.26 21.77 -5.42
N MET A 393 -27.49 21.80 -4.94
CA MET A 393 -28.36 22.98 -5.09
C MET A 393 -28.79 23.58 -3.74
N PRO A 394 -28.75 24.92 -3.57
CA PRO A 394 -29.35 25.56 -2.41
C PRO A 394 -30.89 25.43 -2.47
N LEU A 395 -31.49 24.87 -1.41
CA LEU A 395 -32.95 24.67 -1.28
C LEU A 395 -33.74 25.97 -1.04
N ARG A 396 -33.20 27.12 -1.44
CA ARG A 396 -33.80 28.45 -1.29
C ARG A 396 -33.77 29.18 -2.64
N ASN A 397 -34.95 29.51 -3.12
CA ASN A 397 -35.20 30.37 -4.27
C ASN A 397 -36.37 31.30 -3.90
N GLU A 398 -36.40 32.51 -4.45
CA GLU A 398 -37.45 33.50 -4.11
C GLU A 398 -38.77 33.21 -4.85
N LEU A 399 -38.70 32.57 -6.03
CA LEU A 399 -39.83 32.36 -6.93
C LEU A 399 -40.26 30.89 -7.05
N ALA A 400 -39.57 29.96 -6.36
CA ALA A 400 -39.95 28.54 -6.29
C ALA A 400 -39.57 27.89 -4.95
N ARG A 401 -40.36 26.89 -4.56
CA ARG A 401 -40.03 25.96 -3.47
C ARG A 401 -39.24 24.80 -4.05
N ILE A 402 -38.07 24.53 -3.50
CA ILE A 402 -37.19 23.43 -3.92
C ILE A 402 -37.05 22.46 -2.76
N ASN A 403 -37.41 21.20 -2.96
CA ASN A 403 -37.28 20.14 -1.97
C ASN A 403 -36.44 19.00 -2.55
N VAL A 404 -35.60 18.36 -1.74
CA VAL A 404 -34.97 17.10 -2.12
C VAL A 404 -36.02 16.01 -2.08
N GLU A 405 -36.10 15.20 -3.13
CA GLU A 405 -36.95 14.01 -3.18
C GLU A 405 -36.13 12.73 -2.99
N ASP A 406 -35.00 12.60 -3.69
CA ASP A 406 -34.07 11.47 -3.58
C ASP A 406 -32.60 11.92 -3.61
N VAL A 407 -31.72 11.12 -3.01
CA VAL A 407 -30.27 11.28 -3.02
C VAL A 407 -29.60 9.91 -3.18
N SER A 408 -29.16 9.60 -4.39
CA SER A 408 -28.35 8.41 -4.66
C SER A 408 -26.85 8.71 -4.50
N LEU A 409 -26.13 7.80 -3.84
CA LEU A 409 -24.68 7.80 -3.75
C LEU A 409 -24.16 6.50 -4.39
N GLU A 410 -23.51 6.64 -5.54
CA GLU A 410 -22.89 5.53 -6.27
C GLU A 410 -21.37 5.56 -6.10
N GLN A 411 -20.75 4.39 -5.96
CA GLN A 411 -19.31 4.26 -5.95
C GLN A 411 -18.85 2.96 -6.62
N LYS A 412 -17.87 3.08 -7.51
CA LYS A 412 -17.21 1.99 -8.21
C LYS A 412 -15.75 1.91 -7.78
N LEU A 413 -15.39 0.81 -7.14
CA LEU A 413 -14.01 0.47 -6.80
C LEU A 413 -13.38 -0.22 -8.01
N THR A 414 -12.27 0.31 -8.53
CA THR A 414 -11.56 -0.26 -9.69
C THR A 414 -10.06 -0.35 -9.38
N ALA A 415 -9.31 -1.17 -10.12
CA ALA A 415 -7.85 -1.24 -9.99
C ALA A 415 -7.14 0.11 -10.28
N LYS A 416 -7.83 1.08 -10.93
CA LYS A 416 -7.33 2.45 -11.15
C LYS A 416 -7.74 3.44 -10.05
N GLY A 417 -8.40 2.96 -8.98
CA GLY A 417 -8.93 3.78 -7.89
C GLY A 417 -10.45 3.86 -7.85
N VAL A 418 -10.92 4.83 -7.07
CA VAL A 418 -12.34 5.08 -6.77
C VAL A 418 -12.93 6.06 -7.78
N VAL A 419 -14.05 5.67 -8.38
CA VAL A 419 -14.94 6.59 -9.10
C VAL A 419 -16.24 6.67 -8.31
N SER A 420 -16.68 7.87 -7.97
CA SER A 420 -17.92 8.09 -7.20
C SER A 420 -18.82 9.12 -7.88
N SER A 421 -20.11 9.07 -7.54
CA SER A 421 -21.05 10.12 -7.95
C SER A 421 -22.21 10.26 -6.97
N ARG A 422 -22.71 11.49 -6.86
CA ARG A 422 -23.90 11.84 -6.10
C ARG A 422 -24.94 12.38 -7.07
N THR A 423 -26.13 11.77 -7.06
CA THR A 423 -27.28 12.21 -7.84
C THR A 423 -28.35 12.74 -6.89
N GLU A 424 -28.83 13.96 -7.13
CA GLU A 424 -29.91 14.59 -6.36
C GLU A 424 -31.14 14.78 -7.25
N THR A 425 -32.27 14.19 -6.87
CA THR A 425 -33.56 14.43 -7.50
C THR A 425 -34.29 15.50 -6.70
N LEU A 426 -34.55 16.65 -7.33
CA LEU A 426 -35.11 17.85 -6.70
C LEU A 426 -36.52 18.12 -7.23
N ARG A 427 -37.50 18.23 -6.35
CA ARG A 427 -38.85 18.67 -6.69
C ARG A 427 -38.95 20.19 -6.61
N ILE A 428 -39.20 20.82 -7.75
CA ILE A 428 -39.30 22.27 -7.91
C ILE A 428 -40.75 22.64 -8.18
N THR A 429 -41.34 23.46 -7.29
CA THR A 429 -42.70 23.98 -7.42
C THR A 429 -42.65 25.51 -7.49
N PRO A 430 -42.98 26.14 -8.63
CA PRO A 430 -43.11 27.59 -8.74
C PRO A 430 -44.08 28.18 -7.72
N ALA A 431 -43.75 29.36 -7.19
CA ALA A 431 -44.63 30.13 -6.32
C ALA A 431 -45.58 31.03 -7.14
N GLU A 432 -45.11 31.55 -8.28
CA GLU A 432 -45.84 32.51 -9.13
C GLU A 432 -45.63 32.21 -10.62
N ARG A 433 -46.42 32.85 -11.49
CA ARG A 433 -46.29 32.80 -12.95
C ARG A 433 -45.19 33.74 -13.44
N GLY A 434 -44.55 33.43 -14.57
CA GLY A 434 -43.47 34.22 -15.15
C GLY A 434 -42.19 33.41 -15.31
N GLU A 435 -41.03 34.07 -15.25
CA GLU A 435 -39.73 33.41 -15.38
C GLU A 435 -39.08 33.16 -14.01
N VAL A 436 -38.93 31.88 -13.64
CA VAL A 436 -38.25 31.43 -12.42
C VAL A 436 -36.81 31.07 -12.78
N THR A 437 -35.84 31.86 -12.31
CA THR A 437 -34.42 31.56 -12.52
C THR A 437 -33.90 30.64 -11.43
N LEU A 438 -33.39 29.47 -11.83
CA LEU A 438 -32.55 28.59 -11.03
C LEU A 438 -31.09 29.07 -11.19
N PRO A 439 -30.36 29.36 -10.10
CA PRO A 439 -29.02 29.95 -10.17
C PRO A 439 -27.96 28.99 -10.76
N GLU A 440 -26.86 29.55 -11.28
CA GLU A 440 -25.68 28.79 -11.66
C GLU A 440 -25.10 28.07 -10.43
N ILE A 441 -24.76 26.79 -10.58
CA ILE A 441 -24.07 26.00 -9.55
C ILE A 441 -22.59 25.98 -9.89
N ILE A 442 -21.75 26.55 -9.01
CA ILE A 442 -20.29 26.60 -9.17
C ILE A 442 -19.64 25.88 -7.98
N ILE A 443 -18.94 24.78 -8.24
CA ILE A 443 -18.25 24.00 -7.21
C ILE A 443 -16.73 24.16 -7.42
N PRO A 444 -16.01 24.85 -6.51
CA PRO A 444 -14.55 24.88 -6.53
C PRO A 444 -13.99 23.53 -6.07
N TRP A 445 -12.91 23.09 -6.70
CA TRP A 445 -12.21 21.87 -6.37
C TRP A 445 -10.69 22.03 -6.55
N TRP A 446 -9.92 21.00 -6.20
CA TRP A 446 -8.47 20.97 -6.37
C TRP A 446 -8.10 19.83 -7.31
N ASN A 447 -7.52 20.16 -8.46
CA ASN A 447 -7.09 19.17 -9.45
C ASN A 447 -5.68 18.70 -9.09
N ILE A 448 -5.57 17.48 -8.56
CA ILE A 448 -4.30 16.89 -8.14
C ILE A 448 -3.35 16.62 -9.32
N ASN A 449 -3.86 16.53 -10.56
CA ASN A 449 -3.04 16.34 -11.76
C ASN A 449 -2.40 17.65 -12.28
N GLN A 450 -2.95 18.81 -11.91
CA GLN A 450 -2.47 20.14 -12.32
C GLN A 450 -1.93 21.00 -11.17
N ASP A 451 -2.00 20.48 -9.95
CA ASP A 451 -1.68 21.14 -8.68
C ASP A 451 -2.33 22.53 -8.51
N GLN A 452 -3.59 22.66 -8.95
CA GLN A 452 -4.29 23.93 -9.07
C GLN A 452 -5.76 23.85 -8.66
N SER A 453 -6.34 24.99 -8.28
CA SER A 453 -7.76 25.09 -7.96
C SER A 453 -8.59 25.36 -9.21
N GLU A 454 -9.52 24.45 -9.49
CA GLU A 454 -10.45 24.51 -10.61
C GLU A 454 -11.89 24.76 -10.15
N LYS A 455 -12.80 24.96 -11.11
CA LYS A 455 -14.24 25.15 -10.87
C LYS A 455 -15.05 24.41 -11.91
N VAL A 456 -15.77 23.37 -11.47
CA VAL A 456 -16.84 22.79 -12.29
C VAL A 456 -18.09 23.68 -12.16
N ARG A 457 -18.85 23.85 -13.24
CA ARG A 457 -20.03 24.72 -13.27
C ARG A 457 -21.19 24.08 -14.01
N LEU A 458 -22.40 24.34 -13.56
CA LEU A 458 -23.64 24.04 -14.26
C LEU A 458 -24.42 25.34 -14.43
N ALA A 459 -24.75 25.68 -15.68
CA ALA A 459 -25.36 26.95 -16.04
C ALA A 459 -26.71 27.20 -15.34
N GLN A 460 -27.04 28.48 -15.12
CA GLN A 460 -28.37 28.87 -14.66
C GLN A 460 -29.45 28.43 -15.68
N VAL A 461 -30.63 28.09 -15.18
CA VAL A 461 -31.77 27.65 -16.01
C VAL A 461 -32.99 28.52 -15.70
N ILE A 462 -33.69 28.96 -16.73
CA ILE A 462 -34.90 29.78 -16.62
C ILE A 462 -36.11 28.92 -16.93
N LEU A 463 -36.95 28.68 -15.92
CA LEU A 463 -38.23 27.97 -16.06
C LEU A 463 -39.33 28.98 -16.40
N ARG A 464 -40.16 28.67 -17.40
CA ARG A 464 -41.25 29.52 -17.89
C ARG A 464 -42.58 29.00 -17.37
N VAL A 465 -43.17 29.73 -16.43
CA VAL A 465 -44.36 29.33 -15.70
C VAL A 465 -45.60 30.02 -16.27
N ALA A 466 -46.36 29.28 -17.05
CA ALA A 466 -47.64 29.67 -17.63
C ALA A 466 -48.73 29.82 -16.54
N PRO A 467 -49.77 30.67 -16.78
CA PRO A 467 -50.96 30.66 -15.93
C PRO A 467 -51.67 29.30 -16.01
N PRO A 468 -52.44 28.91 -14.96
CA PRO A 468 -53.23 27.68 -15.00
C PRO A 468 -54.19 27.70 -16.19
N SER A 469 -54.25 26.59 -16.92
CA SER A 469 -55.18 26.46 -18.06
C SER A 469 -56.61 26.69 -17.58
N PRO A 470 -57.38 27.63 -18.18
CA PRO A 470 -58.74 27.90 -17.74
C PRO A 470 -59.59 26.65 -17.99
N ALA A 471 -60.16 26.09 -16.93
CA ALA A 471 -61.16 25.04 -17.04
C ALA A 471 -62.28 25.51 -17.99
N PRO A 472 -62.77 24.66 -18.91
CA PRO A 472 -63.80 25.05 -19.86
C PRO A 472 -65.03 25.54 -19.09
N ALA A 473 -65.41 26.80 -19.32
CA ALA A 473 -66.47 27.44 -18.56
C ALA A 473 -67.83 26.84 -18.91
N THR A 474 -68.28 25.86 -18.12
CA THR A 474 -69.65 25.36 -18.16
C THR A 474 -70.59 26.55 -17.96
N PRO A 475 -71.47 26.86 -18.93
CA PRO A 475 -72.38 27.99 -18.78
C PRO A 475 -73.32 27.74 -17.60
N PRO A 476 -73.71 28.78 -16.82
CA PRO A 476 -74.54 28.63 -15.65
C PRO A 476 -75.92 28.08 -16.05
N ALA A 477 -76.22 26.86 -15.60
CA ALA A 477 -77.55 26.28 -15.73
C ALA A 477 -78.51 27.07 -14.83
N VAL A 478 -79.57 27.62 -15.43
CA VAL A 478 -80.60 28.35 -14.69
C VAL A 478 -81.44 27.36 -13.88
N GLU A 479 -81.53 27.56 -12.57
CA GLU A 479 -82.35 26.73 -11.70
C GLU A 479 -83.85 26.91 -12.02
N ALA A 480 -84.53 25.82 -12.29
CA ALA A 480 -85.99 25.74 -12.28
C ALA A 480 -86.40 24.82 -11.11
N VAL A 481 -86.96 25.40 -10.05
CA VAL A 481 -87.29 24.68 -8.81
C VAL A 481 -88.47 23.74 -9.04
N ALA A 482 -88.27 22.45 -8.76
CA ALA A 482 -89.31 21.43 -8.68
C ALA A 482 -89.07 20.55 -7.43
N GLU A 483 -89.52 21.03 -6.27
CA GLU A 483 -89.34 20.36 -5.00
C GLU A 483 -90.16 19.05 -4.93
N LYS A 484 -89.50 17.92 -4.64
CA LYS A 484 -90.18 16.70 -4.19
C LYS A 484 -89.33 15.94 -3.17
N SER A 485 -89.78 15.97 -1.92
CA SER A 485 -89.07 15.38 -0.77
C SER A 485 -88.99 13.85 -0.82
N ALA A 486 -87.81 13.31 -0.49
CA ALA A 486 -87.58 11.89 -0.22
C ALA A 486 -86.42 11.68 0.78
N MET A 487 -86.79 11.52 2.05
CA MET A 487 -86.12 10.82 3.17
C MET A 487 -84.59 10.56 3.14
N VAL A 488 -83.91 11.02 4.20
CA VAL A 488 -82.49 10.74 4.49
C VAL A 488 -82.22 9.25 4.77
N ALA A 489 -81.17 8.71 4.15
CA ALA A 489 -80.45 7.52 4.60
C ALA A 489 -78.93 7.71 4.34
N PRO A 490 -78.03 7.30 5.26
CA PRO A 490 -76.59 7.53 5.10
C PRO A 490 -75.95 6.46 4.21
N ASN A 491 -75.78 6.76 2.92
CA ASN A 491 -74.93 5.94 2.05
C ASN A 491 -73.45 6.18 2.39
N ILE A 492 -72.82 5.15 2.94
CA ILE A 492 -71.36 5.03 3.03
C ILE A 492 -70.80 5.04 1.59
N PRO A 493 -69.68 5.74 1.30
CA PRO A 493 -69.01 5.61 0.01
C PRO A 493 -68.58 4.16 -0.20
N SER A 494 -69.11 3.49 -1.22
CA SER A 494 -68.57 2.21 -1.67
C SER A 494 -67.14 2.41 -2.13
N GLU A 495 -66.20 1.62 -1.60
CA GLU A 495 -64.88 1.52 -2.22
C GLU A 495 -65.03 0.98 -3.64
N ASP A 496 -64.67 1.78 -4.64
CA ASP A 496 -64.47 1.31 -6.00
C ASP A 496 -63.26 0.36 -6.00
N LYS A 497 -63.56 -0.94 -5.94
CA LYS A 497 -62.54 -1.98 -6.07
C LYS A 497 -62.05 -1.95 -7.52
N PRO A 498 -60.77 -1.63 -7.77
CA PRO A 498 -60.28 -1.50 -9.13
C PRO A 498 -60.45 -2.82 -9.89
N ASP A 499 -60.83 -2.74 -11.16
CA ASP A 499 -61.08 -3.96 -11.93
C ASP A 499 -59.77 -4.70 -12.25
N TYR A 500 -59.49 -5.72 -11.43
CA TYR A 500 -58.36 -6.62 -11.59
C TYR A 500 -58.44 -7.53 -12.83
N SER A 501 -59.49 -7.47 -13.66
CA SER A 501 -59.60 -8.26 -14.90
C SER A 501 -58.39 -8.05 -15.82
N SER A 502 -58.07 -6.80 -16.15
CA SER A 502 -56.95 -6.40 -17.00
C SER A 502 -55.60 -6.83 -16.44
N ILE A 503 -55.40 -6.69 -15.13
CA ILE A 503 -54.15 -7.06 -14.45
C ILE A 503 -53.97 -8.60 -14.47
N ARG A 504 -55.05 -9.37 -14.25
CA ARG A 504 -54.99 -10.83 -14.33
C ARG A 504 -54.63 -11.32 -15.74
N ILE A 505 -55.18 -10.69 -16.79
CA ILE A 505 -54.84 -11.02 -18.18
C ILE A 505 -53.36 -10.72 -18.46
N LEU A 506 -52.85 -9.55 -18.03
CA LEU A 506 -51.46 -9.16 -18.23
C LEU A 506 -50.47 -10.09 -17.48
N VAL A 507 -50.79 -10.49 -16.26
CA VAL A 507 -49.98 -11.46 -15.49
C VAL A 507 -49.97 -12.84 -16.17
N TRP A 508 -51.12 -13.34 -16.63
CA TRP A 508 -51.18 -14.60 -17.38
C TRP A 508 -50.45 -14.55 -18.73
N LEU A 509 -50.41 -13.39 -19.39
CA LEU A 509 -49.68 -13.18 -20.64
C LEU A 509 -48.16 -13.18 -20.39
N LEU A 510 -47.69 -12.52 -19.33
CA LEU A 510 -46.28 -12.55 -18.94
C LEU A 510 -45.80 -13.94 -18.49
N THR A 511 -46.61 -14.68 -17.71
CA THR A 511 -46.24 -16.07 -17.34
C THR A 511 -46.27 -17.01 -18.54
N ALA A 512 -47.18 -16.83 -19.49
CA ALA A 512 -47.14 -17.56 -20.76
C ALA A 512 -45.85 -17.29 -21.55
N ILE A 513 -45.40 -16.04 -21.63
CA ILE A 513 -44.14 -15.68 -22.31
C ILE A 513 -42.92 -16.32 -21.64
N THR A 514 -42.81 -16.30 -20.30
CA THR A 514 -41.65 -16.91 -19.61
C THR A 514 -41.66 -18.45 -19.69
N ILE A 515 -42.85 -19.07 -19.70
CA ILE A 515 -43.01 -20.50 -19.96
C ILE A 515 -42.59 -20.84 -21.41
N ILE A 516 -43.02 -20.06 -22.41
CA ILE A 516 -42.63 -20.26 -23.81
C ILE A 516 -41.10 -20.09 -23.98
N SER A 517 -40.50 -19.07 -23.35
CA SER A 517 -39.06 -18.84 -23.39
C SER A 517 -38.26 -19.99 -22.77
N SER A 518 -38.67 -20.47 -21.59
CA SER A 518 -38.00 -21.60 -20.92
C SER A 518 -38.17 -22.93 -21.66
N LEU A 519 -39.36 -23.21 -22.23
CA LEU A 519 -39.54 -24.37 -23.12
C LEU A 519 -38.74 -24.23 -24.41
N GLY A 520 -38.60 -23.03 -24.98
CA GLY A 520 -37.73 -22.77 -26.13
C GLY A 520 -36.26 -23.10 -25.83
N TRP A 521 -35.78 -22.73 -24.64
CA TRP A 521 -34.42 -23.04 -24.18
C TRP A 521 -34.22 -24.56 -23.97
N LEU A 522 -35.17 -25.24 -23.33
CA LEU A 522 -35.16 -26.71 -23.17
C LEU A 522 -35.29 -27.47 -24.50
N TYR A 523 -36.09 -26.95 -25.44
CA TYR A 523 -36.22 -27.50 -26.78
C TYR A 523 -34.91 -27.34 -27.57
N SER A 524 -34.29 -26.15 -27.54
CA SER A 524 -32.97 -25.91 -28.14
C SER A 524 -31.92 -26.85 -27.55
N TYR A 525 -31.83 -26.94 -26.22
CA TYR A 525 -30.87 -27.80 -25.52
C TYR A 525 -31.06 -29.30 -25.82
N SER A 526 -32.30 -29.76 -25.93
CA SER A 526 -32.61 -31.16 -26.28
C SER A 526 -32.46 -31.45 -27.78
N ALA A 527 -32.73 -30.48 -28.66
CA ALA A 527 -32.44 -30.58 -30.10
C ALA A 527 -30.92 -30.63 -30.36
N GLN A 528 -30.11 -29.85 -29.62
CA GLN A 528 -28.65 -29.93 -29.66
C GLN A 528 -28.15 -31.34 -29.33
N ARG A 529 -28.77 -32.01 -28.34
CA ARG A 529 -28.46 -33.40 -27.96
C ARG A 529 -28.99 -34.46 -28.94
N ARG A 530 -29.96 -34.12 -29.80
CA ARG A 530 -30.46 -34.99 -30.89
C ARG A 530 -29.73 -34.78 -32.23
N LYS A 531 -28.70 -33.92 -32.28
CA LYS A 531 -27.80 -33.76 -33.44
C LYS A 531 -26.47 -34.52 -33.29
N LYS A 532 -26.53 -35.70 -32.67
CA LYS A 532 -25.63 -36.83 -32.92
C LYS A 532 -26.49 -38.05 -33.19
N PHE A 533 -26.05 -38.90 -34.13
CA PHE A 533 -26.86 -39.94 -34.77
C PHE A 533 -28.03 -39.40 -35.61
N ASP A 534 -27.71 -38.96 -36.82
CA ASP A 534 -28.03 -39.80 -37.99
C ASP A 534 -26.91 -39.66 -39.03
N ILE A 535 -26.33 -40.79 -39.46
CA ILE A 535 -25.52 -40.90 -40.68
C ILE A 535 -26.01 -42.15 -41.41
N GLY A 536 -26.77 -41.91 -42.46
CA GLY A 536 -27.22 -42.85 -43.48
C GLY A 536 -27.72 -42.00 -44.65
N ASP A 537 -27.55 -42.39 -45.91
CA ASP A 537 -26.90 -43.60 -46.44
C ASP A 537 -26.40 -43.28 -47.87
N PHE A 538 -25.87 -44.29 -48.59
CA PHE A 538 -25.37 -44.27 -49.97
C PHE A 538 -23.98 -43.59 -50.18
N ASP A 539 -23.01 -44.22 -50.84
CA ASP A 539 -23.02 -45.56 -51.49
C ASP A 539 -21.58 -46.14 -51.66
N ILE A 540 -21.49 -47.35 -52.23
CA ILE A 540 -20.31 -48.08 -52.73
C ILE A 540 -19.50 -48.85 -51.66
N SER A 541 -20.20 -49.84 -51.08
CA SER A 541 -19.88 -51.28 -51.15
C SER A 541 -18.44 -51.78 -51.41
N SER A 542 -18.13 -52.87 -50.69
CA SER A 542 -17.20 -53.97 -51.02
C SER A 542 -15.67 -53.70 -51.07
N ALA A 543 -15.04 -53.81 -49.90
CA ALA A 543 -13.89 -54.70 -49.69
C ALA A 543 -14.16 -55.51 -48.41
N ASP A 544 -13.68 -56.75 -48.31
CA ASP A 544 -14.23 -57.77 -47.39
C ASP A 544 -13.15 -58.43 -46.48
N LYS A 545 -13.60 -58.97 -45.33
CA LYS A 545 -12.94 -59.92 -44.39
C LYS A 545 -11.93 -59.40 -43.33
N ASN A 546 -12.48 -59.27 -42.12
CA ASN A 546 -11.98 -59.68 -40.77
C ASN A 546 -11.07 -60.95 -40.72
N PRO A 547 -10.46 -61.35 -39.55
CA PRO A 547 -10.49 -60.77 -38.18
C PRO A 547 -9.18 -60.79 -37.31
N LEU A 548 -9.07 -59.85 -36.35
CA LEU A 548 -8.46 -59.96 -34.98
C LEU A 548 -6.94 -60.33 -34.82
N PRO A 549 -6.31 -60.23 -33.61
CA PRO A 549 -6.84 -59.89 -32.28
C PRO A 549 -6.18 -58.68 -31.57
N ASN A 550 -6.71 -58.32 -30.39
CA ASN A 550 -6.24 -57.22 -29.54
C ASN A 550 -4.90 -57.46 -28.82
N SER A 551 -4.03 -56.46 -28.81
CA SER A 551 -3.49 -55.87 -27.56
C SER A 551 -2.77 -54.54 -27.88
N LEU A 552 -3.10 -53.47 -27.15
CA LEU A 552 -2.54 -52.13 -27.38
C LEU A 552 -1.73 -51.65 -26.19
N SER A 553 -0.42 -51.57 -26.37
CA SER A 553 0.48 -50.82 -25.50
C SER A 553 1.65 -50.26 -26.30
N GLN A 554 1.92 -48.97 -26.08
CA GLN A 554 3.09 -48.19 -26.55
C GLN A 554 3.10 -47.73 -28.02
N GLN A 555 3.82 -46.63 -28.23
CA GLN A 555 3.97 -45.78 -29.43
C GLN A 555 5.19 -46.28 -30.28
N PRO A 556 5.62 -45.69 -31.43
CA PRO A 556 5.26 -44.36 -31.99
C PRO A 556 5.27 -44.20 -33.56
N MET A 557 5.04 -42.94 -34.00
CA MET A 557 5.45 -42.30 -35.28
C MET A 557 4.72 -42.62 -36.63
N ALA A 558 4.85 -41.65 -37.56
CA ALA A 558 4.43 -41.60 -38.99
C ALA A 558 2.89 -41.59 -39.26
N GLU A 559 2.28 -40.52 -39.81
CA GLU A 559 2.32 -40.00 -41.21
C GLU A 559 1.48 -40.85 -42.20
N ALA A 560 0.72 -40.31 -43.17
CA ALA A 560 0.43 -38.93 -43.61
C ALA A 560 -1.04 -38.85 -44.13
N GLY A 561 -1.63 -37.72 -44.56
CA GLY A 561 -1.15 -36.34 -44.67
C GLY A 561 -2.37 -35.38 -44.65
N ALA A 562 -2.24 -34.06 -44.48
CA ALA A 562 -1.20 -33.14 -44.96
C ALA A 562 -1.20 -32.90 -46.48
N SER A 563 -2.18 -32.11 -46.95
CA SER A 563 -1.86 -31.12 -48.00
C SER A 563 -0.88 -30.13 -47.39
N GLN A 564 0.36 -30.10 -47.89
CA GLN A 564 1.40 -29.20 -47.39
C GLN A 564 1.15 -27.76 -47.90
N ALA A 565 0.28 -27.01 -47.21
CA ALA A 565 0.55 -25.60 -47.06
C ALA A 565 1.87 -25.47 -46.29
N LYS A 566 2.79 -24.66 -46.78
CA LYS A 566 4.03 -24.35 -46.05
C LYS A 566 3.68 -23.38 -44.93
N PRO A 567 4.46 -23.32 -43.83
CA PRO A 567 4.30 -22.28 -42.80
C PRO A 567 4.36 -20.84 -43.34
N GLN A 568 4.92 -20.66 -44.54
CA GLN A 568 4.99 -19.38 -45.25
C GLN A 568 3.71 -19.05 -46.07
N ASP A 569 2.92 -20.05 -46.45
CA ASP A 569 1.66 -19.86 -47.16
C ASP A 569 0.56 -19.42 -46.17
N ASP A 570 0.57 -19.98 -44.94
CA ASP A 570 -0.30 -19.56 -43.84
C ASP A 570 0.02 -18.13 -43.36
N GLU A 571 1.32 -17.79 -43.26
CA GLU A 571 1.79 -16.44 -42.92
C GLU A 571 1.38 -15.40 -43.97
N GLN A 572 1.51 -15.72 -45.26
CA GLN A 572 1.05 -14.86 -46.37
C GLN A 572 -0.48 -14.62 -46.29
N ASN A 573 -1.25 -15.67 -46.01
CA ASN A 573 -2.72 -15.59 -45.88
C ASN A 573 -3.15 -14.72 -44.68
N ALA A 574 -2.45 -14.80 -43.54
CA ALA A 574 -2.68 -13.90 -42.41
C ALA A 574 -2.28 -12.45 -42.72
N PHE A 575 -1.15 -12.25 -43.42
CA PHE A 575 -0.70 -10.92 -43.85
C PHE A 575 -1.72 -10.23 -44.75
N ASP A 576 -2.21 -10.90 -45.79
CA ASP A 576 -3.14 -10.32 -46.76
C ASP A 576 -4.48 -9.94 -46.13
N LYS A 577 -4.93 -10.68 -45.10
CA LYS A 577 -6.09 -10.30 -44.27
C LYS A 577 -5.83 -9.06 -43.42
N ALA A 578 -4.69 -8.99 -42.73
CA ALA A 578 -4.31 -7.84 -41.91
C ALA A 578 -4.24 -6.55 -42.74
N ILE A 579 -3.64 -6.66 -43.94
CA ILE A 579 -3.61 -5.58 -44.93
C ILE A 579 -5.01 -5.23 -45.43
N GLN A 580 -5.87 -6.21 -45.75
CA GLN A 580 -7.24 -5.96 -46.19
C GLN A 580 -8.12 -5.28 -45.12
N ALA A 581 -7.87 -5.48 -43.84
CA ALA A 581 -8.59 -4.77 -42.77
C ALA A 581 -8.07 -3.33 -42.56
N CYS A 582 -6.79 -3.09 -42.83
CA CYS A 582 -6.21 -1.73 -42.87
C CYS A 582 -6.76 -0.96 -44.08
N ASP A 583 -6.67 -1.51 -45.30
CA ASP A 583 -7.19 -0.94 -46.55
C ASP A 583 -8.75 -0.83 -46.59
N ARG A 584 -9.43 -1.02 -45.45
CA ARG A 584 -10.90 -0.90 -45.25
C ARG A 584 -11.29 0.09 -44.13
N ASP A 585 -10.32 0.71 -43.46
CA ASP A 585 -10.53 1.57 -42.29
C ASP A 585 -11.29 0.89 -41.12
N ILE A 586 -11.05 -0.41 -40.87
CA ILE A 586 -11.65 -1.16 -39.73
C ILE A 586 -10.58 -1.42 -38.65
N PRO A 587 -10.31 -0.48 -37.73
CA PRO A 587 -9.12 -0.53 -36.86
C PRO A 587 -9.15 -1.69 -35.86
N LEU A 588 -10.32 -2.05 -35.33
CA LEU A 588 -10.44 -3.18 -34.40
C LEU A 588 -10.15 -4.54 -35.09
N GLU A 589 -10.56 -4.70 -36.34
CA GLU A 589 -10.27 -5.91 -37.14
C GLU A 589 -8.79 -5.91 -37.56
N ALA A 590 -8.26 -4.75 -37.98
CA ALA A 590 -6.85 -4.57 -38.29
C ALA A 590 -5.94 -4.94 -37.10
N ARG A 591 -6.20 -4.43 -35.89
CA ARG A 591 -5.44 -4.78 -34.67
C ARG A 591 -5.33 -6.28 -34.46
N LEU A 592 -6.45 -7.00 -34.57
CA LEU A 592 -6.50 -8.44 -34.33
C LEU A 592 -5.74 -9.24 -35.40
N LEU A 593 -5.92 -8.89 -36.68
CA LEU A 593 -5.26 -9.59 -37.79
C LEU A 593 -3.77 -9.26 -37.89
N ILE A 594 -3.34 -8.04 -37.56
CA ILE A 594 -1.93 -7.67 -37.43
C ILE A 594 -1.24 -8.53 -36.35
N LEU A 595 -1.91 -8.77 -35.22
CA LEU A 595 -1.40 -9.62 -34.14
C LEU A 595 -1.32 -11.10 -34.53
N ASP A 596 -2.28 -11.60 -35.30
CA ASP A 596 -2.27 -12.98 -35.81
C ASP A 596 -1.13 -13.19 -36.83
N TRP A 597 -1.00 -12.28 -37.80
CA TRP A 597 0.14 -12.26 -38.72
C TRP A 597 1.48 -12.17 -37.99
N ALA A 598 1.62 -11.28 -37.01
CA ALA A 598 2.87 -11.08 -36.29
C ALA A 598 3.34 -12.36 -35.56
N ARG A 599 2.40 -13.11 -34.95
CA ARG A 599 2.69 -14.40 -34.30
C ARG A 599 3.20 -15.44 -35.29
N LEU A 600 2.65 -15.49 -36.50
CA LEU A 600 3.12 -16.39 -37.57
C LEU A 600 4.47 -15.95 -38.15
N PHE A 601 4.70 -14.64 -38.32
CA PHE A 601 5.93 -14.13 -38.92
C PHE A 601 7.12 -14.16 -37.94
N TRP A 602 6.92 -13.96 -36.63
CA TRP A 602 7.94 -14.10 -35.58
C TRP A 602 7.51 -15.10 -34.49
N PRO A 603 7.57 -16.43 -34.76
CA PRO A 603 7.09 -17.46 -33.83
C PRO A 603 7.86 -17.53 -32.49
N ASN A 604 9.04 -16.90 -32.39
CA ASN A 604 9.83 -16.81 -31.17
C ASN A 604 9.52 -15.55 -30.32
N SER A 605 8.53 -14.74 -30.72
CA SER A 605 8.19 -13.45 -30.08
C SER A 605 6.76 -13.44 -29.57
N GLN A 606 6.56 -13.01 -28.33
CA GLN A 606 5.23 -13.02 -27.69
C GLN A 606 4.50 -11.68 -27.93
N PHE A 607 3.53 -11.70 -28.85
CA PHE A 607 2.68 -10.55 -29.14
C PHE A 607 1.43 -10.54 -28.25
N THR A 608 1.50 -9.79 -27.16
CA THR A 608 0.38 -9.47 -26.26
C THR A 608 -0.38 -8.22 -26.70
N ASP A 609 0.31 -7.24 -27.30
CA ASP A 609 -0.29 -5.99 -27.77
C ASP A 609 0.30 -5.51 -29.10
N SER A 610 -0.44 -4.65 -29.81
CA SER A 610 -0.10 -4.16 -31.16
C SER A 610 1.22 -3.38 -31.16
N LEU A 611 1.45 -2.52 -30.17
CA LEU A 611 2.65 -1.69 -30.05
C LEU A 611 3.97 -2.49 -30.00
N HIS A 612 3.97 -3.73 -29.48
CA HIS A 612 5.17 -4.58 -29.43
C HIS A 612 5.77 -4.85 -30.82
N LEU A 613 4.97 -4.76 -31.89
CA LEU A 613 5.42 -4.91 -33.27
C LEU A 613 6.42 -3.80 -33.68
N SER A 614 6.29 -2.61 -33.08
CA SER A 614 7.18 -1.48 -33.35
C SER A 614 8.57 -1.67 -32.74
N GLU A 615 8.66 -2.27 -31.56
CA GLU A 615 9.90 -2.52 -30.81
C GLU A 615 10.80 -3.52 -31.57
N ILE A 616 10.24 -4.65 -32.01
CA ILE A 616 10.96 -5.73 -32.71
C ILE A 616 11.60 -5.22 -34.02
N ASN A 617 10.99 -4.23 -34.66
CA ASN A 617 11.52 -3.64 -35.90
C ASN A 617 12.22 -2.28 -35.69
N ASN A 618 12.20 -1.72 -34.48
CA ASN A 618 12.73 -0.40 -34.12
C ASN A 618 12.30 0.71 -35.11
N SER A 619 10.99 0.77 -35.42
CA SER A 619 10.43 1.66 -36.44
C SER A 619 9.47 2.68 -35.85
N LYS A 620 9.97 3.92 -35.64
CA LYS A 620 9.18 5.01 -35.05
C LYS A 620 7.94 5.37 -35.87
N THR A 621 8.00 5.22 -37.20
CA THR A 621 6.83 5.44 -38.08
C THR A 621 5.73 4.41 -37.83
N LEU A 622 6.09 3.13 -37.61
CA LEU A 622 5.11 2.10 -37.26
C LEU A 622 4.54 2.34 -35.85
N GLU A 623 5.39 2.71 -34.89
CA GLU A 623 4.96 3.03 -33.52
C GLU A 623 3.85 4.10 -33.52
N LEU A 624 4.06 5.20 -34.25
CA LEU A 624 3.07 6.29 -34.36
C LEU A 624 1.76 5.84 -35.04
N LEU A 625 1.83 5.05 -36.12
CA LEU A 625 0.64 4.55 -36.83
C LEU A 625 -0.15 3.49 -36.03
N LEU A 626 0.52 2.78 -35.11
CA LEU A 626 -0.16 1.89 -34.17
C LEU A 626 -0.78 2.68 -33.00
N ILE A 627 -0.11 3.72 -32.50
CA ILE A 627 -0.68 4.62 -31.48
C ILE A 627 -1.94 5.33 -32.00
N ASP A 628 -1.93 5.78 -33.26
CA ASP A 628 -3.08 6.38 -33.97
C ASP A 628 -4.27 5.40 -34.11
N MET A 629 -3.99 4.14 -34.45
CA MET A 629 -5.02 3.09 -34.45
C MET A 629 -5.60 2.83 -33.05
N GLU A 630 -4.78 2.82 -32.00
CA GLU A 630 -5.23 2.60 -30.62
C GLU A 630 -5.92 3.83 -29.99
N SER A 631 -5.53 5.06 -30.35
CA SER A 631 -6.21 6.29 -29.91
C SER A 631 -7.62 6.38 -30.50
N TYR A 632 -7.79 5.95 -31.75
CA TYR A 632 -9.10 5.82 -32.39
C TYR A 632 -9.94 4.69 -31.77
N ILE A 633 -9.37 3.48 -31.54
CA ILE A 633 -10.08 2.36 -30.88
C ILE A 633 -10.54 2.73 -29.46
N SER A 634 -9.75 3.53 -28.72
CA SER A 634 -10.08 4.00 -27.37
C SER A 634 -11.03 5.20 -27.35
N GLY A 635 -11.39 5.77 -28.50
CA GLY A 635 -12.25 6.95 -28.60
C GLY A 635 -11.59 8.25 -28.11
N ALA A 636 -10.26 8.27 -28.01
CA ALA A 636 -9.50 9.47 -27.63
C ALA A 636 -9.44 10.51 -28.77
N GLU A 637 -9.59 10.07 -30.01
CA GLU A 637 -9.61 10.93 -31.21
C GLU A 637 -10.93 10.80 -31.97
N THR A 638 -11.42 11.92 -32.50
CA THR A 638 -12.75 12.05 -33.14
C THR A 638 -12.68 12.31 -34.65
N GLY A 639 -11.56 11.96 -35.27
CA GLY A 639 -11.34 12.08 -36.72
C GLY A 639 -11.97 10.95 -37.53
N GLN A 640 -11.39 10.66 -38.68
CA GLN A 640 -11.57 9.39 -39.41
C GLN A 640 -10.20 8.70 -39.47
N TRP A 641 -10.12 7.47 -39.00
CA TRP A 641 -8.90 6.66 -39.12
C TRP A 641 -8.62 6.32 -40.59
N SER A 642 -7.34 6.25 -40.98
CA SER A 642 -6.91 5.89 -42.33
C SER A 642 -5.86 4.79 -42.29
N GLY A 643 -6.28 3.55 -42.55
CA GLY A 643 -5.42 2.38 -42.44
C GLY A 643 -4.38 2.25 -43.55
N ASP A 644 -4.53 2.97 -44.66
CA ASP A 644 -3.61 2.98 -45.82
C ASP A 644 -2.13 3.15 -45.43
N LEU A 645 -1.85 4.08 -44.50
CA LEU A 645 -0.48 4.37 -44.06
C LEU A 645 0.10 3.24 -43.20
N LEU A 646 -0.73 2.65 -42.32
CA LEU A 646 -0.36 1.48 -41.53
C LEU A 646 -0.11 0.27 -42.45
N ALA A 647 -0.96 0.05 -43.45
CA ALA A 647 -0.80 -1.01 -44.44
C ALA A 647 0.49 -0.85 -45.25
N GLN A 648 0.85 0.36 -45.67
CA GLN A 648 2.13 0.66 -46.32
C GLN A 648 3.33 0.39 -45.41
N ALA A 649 3.25 0.78 -44.13
CA ALA A 649 4.30 0.50 -43.15
C ALA A 649 4.51 -1.01 -42.94
N LEU A 650 3.42 -1.78 -42.81
CA LEU A 650 3.45 -3.24 -42.66
C LEU A 650 4.06 -3.94 -43.88
N ARG A 651 3.66 -3.54 -45.11
CA ARG A 651 4.24 -4.01 -46.39
C ARG A 651 5.76 -3.80 -46.42
N HIS A 652 6.24 -2.58 -46.14
CA HIS A 652 7.67 -2.27 -46.11
C HIS A 652 8.44 -3.06 -45.04
N ILE A 653 7.86 -3.25 -43.86
CA ILE A 653 8.49 -3.99 -42.75
C ILE A 653 8.64 -5.47 -43.12
N ARG A 654 7.58 -6.11 -43.61
CA ARG A 654 7.61 -7.52 -44.05
C ARG A 654 8.68 -7.75 -45.11
N GLU A 655 8.73 -6.91 -46.14
CA GLU A 655 9.79 -6.96 -47.16
C GLU A 655 11.19 -6.80 -46.55
N SER A 656 11.40 -5.81 -45.68
CA SER A 656 12.72 -5.54 -45.08
C SER A 656 13.23 -6.73 -44.27
N GLN A 657 12.33 -7.48 -43.61
CA GLN A 657 12.67 -8.64 -42.78
C GLN A 657 12.83 -9.92 -43.61
N LEU A 658 12.04 -10.11 -44.68
CA LEU A 658 12.28 -11.18 -45.65
C LEU A 658 13.65 -11.02 -46.34
N ARG A 659 14.02 -9.79 -46.73
CA ARG A 659 15.36 -9.49 -47.29
C ARG A 659 16.50 -9.71 -46.28
N LYS A 660 16.24 -9.61 -44.97
CA LYS A 660 17.21 -9.99 -43.91
C LYS A 660 17.33 -11.51 -43.73
N ARG A 661 16.24 -12.28 -43.92
CA ARG A 661 16.25 -13.76 -43.84
C ARG A 661 16.91 -14.45 -45.04
N GLN A 662 17.17 -13.70 -46.11
CA GLN A 662 17.82 -14.17 -47.35
C GLN A 662 19.32 -13.78 -47.42
N ARG A 663 19.91 -13.29 -46.32
CA ARG A 663 21.31 -12.85 -46.21
C ARG A 663 22.00 -13.55 -45.05
#